data_AF-A0A0D8XKV8-F1
#
_entry.id   AF-A0A0D8XKV8-F1
#
_cell.length_a   1.000
_cell.length_b   1.000
_cell.length_c   1.000
_cell.angle_alpha   90.00
_cell.angle_beta   90.00
_cell.angle_gamma   90.00
#
_symmetry.space_group_name_H-M   'P 1'
#
loop_
_entity.id
_entity.type
_entity.pdbx_description
1 polymer ?
#
loop_
_entity_poly.entity_id
_entity_poly.type
_entity_poly.pdbx_seq_one_letter_code
_entity_poly.pdbx_strand_id
1 'polypeptide(L)'
;MTLLSNQLLSLRTATARHQTVEKRHVSLLFGKKEAQELDKESAYKIGWTGLKKLAQLDNVFNNENDLFDESRLHFHRSMINKEENAVLNRKIERFLFQLSPYMQHFACQQVLEWLVYKYQIYAYNAEEMILTFIPFHETNFFARMLSIIEYNFATSKDWGFLESFCKKEYPVPFSAILRNTLSSTHSLITKIADHLSKGMELVGEEFIESKCYMLFNFYAKLLTAVLGESQKVSDDLLTKIIPLVAIGLKAALPTLQQVSLMVICQISISTSLTPEITESLAKIVLMKLRKSSIENSFSALAVLCQRQTLTSFSKRAVLKMLNRADELCAWTTIKNLCLKTDLSLLLKPLWKTLFSIVNEEVYAINHENCLYALQETSEPALLHSSQAAAFLNELIEYSQVQYLYANRKFCEHVRSLVARFSDQWLEICSDWNSRDKSILNHVTKNYQLEPFMVVVQSNSKKVRKRRRSNSFIHEDSFSNPPTKLSAEKKNAVKRAGNLALSSQFSCRKAFTNDPMKMAREWIKMEMWDNVALAFEEMASRRSYFAHKIEEEIEAFVVEVIHMAVKNNKCPVIPQAQYALAETNLQSDFIVNLLSRFEKDEPYSKMSRTNNVFEMLCKTFQDETIEQFNKRIIFVIKMLNNRSSPIVDAKIFHSLFGILKEYCVERDELTIQTVDLLIKMLKSPGKYQVSPTDINIDFVVEMMRTTHNHHILRQLLRLLTAVVQLSPANVMSHMMSIFTFMGSGLLRKDNELTLGIIEDTLEALFLAICKQNEKIPPSEMQRQLIDVARVFAASACDIPAHRRTCMANAIARAVQHTNAWIISGVILEHFCARWQRSLSDTNKRFSGQDAFEDLALELCTGFHPVHQLGVVTDIVDFIVRLGGDNCDTESREKHLDQAIFDRAKHSLPKLRHFRFVMIGLVVKILCSRKVYEKLGEIDDDSLYRLLLPTGKRLMASAVELDEFVSSGRGIAEQIGEHQTLRYWIALSNRAENVSEKVSITFLNA
;
A
#
# COMPACT_ATOMS: atom_id res chain seq x y z
N MET A 1 -37.48 29.95 21.21
CA MET A 1 -36.80 31.26 21.35
C MET A 1 -37.76 32.35 20.91
N THR A 2 -37.68 33.55 21.49
CA THR A 2 -38.52 34.70 21.10
C THR A 2 -37.89 35.48 19.96
N LEU A 3 -38.69 36.26 19.23
CA LEU A 3 -38.21 37.08 18.11
C LEU A 3 -37.13 38.09 18.55
N LEU A 4 -37.30 38.69 19.74
CA LEU A 4 -36.29 39.52 20.40
C LEU A 4 -34.99 38.76 20.70
N SER A 5 -35.06 37.51 21.19
CA SER A 5 -33.84 36.72 21.43
C SER A 5 -33.09 36.36 20.14
N ASN A 6 -33.80 36.18 19.02
CA ASN A 6 -33.16 35.98 17.71
C ASN A 6 -32.49 37.28 17.20
N GLN A 7 -33.12 38.44 17.40
CA GLN A 7 -32.52 39.76 17.09
C GLN A 7 -31.27 40.03 17.95
N LEU A 8 -31.34 39.75 19.26
CA LEU A 8 -30.17 39.88 20.14
C LEU A 8 -29.05 38.89 19.78
N LEU A 9 -29.37 37.70 19.28
CA LEU A 9 -28.38 36.75 18.76
C LEU A 9 -27.71 37.24 17.47
N SER A 10 -28.47 37.83 16.53
CA SER A 10 -27.89 38.35 15.28
C SER A 10 -27.02 39.59 15.49
N LEU A 11 -27.32 40.42 16.49
CA LEU A 11 -26.49 41.56 16.89
C LEU A 11 -25.21 41.17 17.67
N ARG A 12 -25.07 39.91 18.11
CA ARG A 12 -23.98 39.44 19.01
C ARG A 12 -22.68 39.09 18.26
N THR A 13 -22.16 40.07 17.52
CA THR A 13 -20.90 40.00 16.75
C THR A 13 -19.67 39.74 17.63
N ALA A 14 -18.54 39.34 17.01
CA ALA A 14 -17.27 39.15 17.72
C ALA A 14 -16.82 40.42 18.47
N THR A 15 -16.94 41.60 17.85
CA THR A 15 -16.62 42.89 18.48
C THR A 15 -17.52 43.19 19.67
N ALA A 16 -18.83 42.93 19.58
CA ALA A 16 -19.77 43.11 20.70
C ALA A 16 -19.48 42.14 21.86
N ARG A 17 -19.01 40.92 21.59
CA ARG A 17 -18.60 39.94 22.62
C ARG A 17 -17.34 40.36 23.37
N HIS A 18 -16.39 41.04 22.71
CA HIS A 18 -15.17 41.51 23.38
C HIS A 18 -15.36 42.76 24.26
N GLN A 19 -16.59 43.32 24.30
CA GLN A 19 -16.97 44.41 25.22
C GLN A 19 -17.63 43.92 26.52
N THR A 20 -17.77 42.60 26.74
CA THR A 20 -18.27 42.07 28.02
C THR A 20 -17.22 42.13 29.12
N VAL A 21 -17.67 42.30 30.37
CA VAL A 21 -16.81 42.50 31.56
C VAL A 21 -15.80 41.36 31.77
N GLU A 22 -16.20 40.11 31.50
CA GLU A 22 -15.30 38.95 31.57
C GLU A 22 -14.53 38.74 30.26
N LYS A 23 -13.21 38.87 30.31
CA LYS A 23 -12.32 38.46 29.22
C LYS A 23 -12.11 36.94 29.25
N ARG A 24 -12.91 36.22 28.44
CA ARG A 24 -12.69 34.79 28.17
C ARG A 24 -11.35 34.58 27.49
N HIS A 25 -10.34 34.16 28.24
CA HIS A 25 -9.10 33.64 27.67
C HIS A 25 -9.39 32.31 26.95
N VAL A 26 -8.93 32.22 25.70
CA VAL A 26 -9.09 31.06 24.81
C VAL A 26 -7.70 30.62 24.39
N SER A 27 -7.40 29.34 24.59
CA SER A 27 -6.11 28.73 24.30
C SER A 27 -6.32 27.41 23.59
N LEU A 28 -5.50 27.17 22.57
CA LEU A 28 -5.44 25.92 21.83
C LEU A 28 -4.71 24.85 22.67
N LEU A 29 -3.55 25.21 23.24
CA LEU A 29 -2.64 24.32 23.97
C LEU A 29 -3.05 24.07 25.43
N PHE A 30 -3.58 25.08 26.13
CA PHE A 30 -3.70 25.06 27.59
C PHE A 30 -5.12 24.83 28.11
N GLY A 31 -5.21 24.31 29.35
CA GLY A 31 -6.45 24.21 30.09
C GLY A 31 -7.03 25.59 30.46
N LYS A 32 -8.33 25.66 30.76
CA LYS A 32 -9.01 26.95 31.04
C LYS A 32 -8.38 27.78 32.18
N LYS A 33 -7.72 27.15 33.15
CA LYS A 33 -7.04 27.83 34.27
C LYS A 33 -5.69 28.39 33.82
N GLU A 34 -4.82 27.52 33.32
CA GLU A 34 -3.51 27.86 32.74
C GLU A 34 -3.63 28.98 31.68
N ALA A 35 -4.67 28.93 30.84
CA ALA A 35 -4.94 29.96 29.83
C ALA A 35 -5.30 31.34 30.42
N GLN A 36 -5.86 31.42 31.63
CA GLN A 36 -6.12 32.67 32.35
C GLN A 36 -4.85 33.24 33.00
N GLU A 37 -3.92 32.37 33.39
CA GLU A 37 -2.62 32.73 33.96
C GLU A 37 -1.60 33.13 32.86
N LEU A 38 -1.84 32.73 31.60
CA LEU A 38 -0.96 33.00 30.46
C LEU A 38 -0.90 34.50 30.08
N ASP A 39 0.24 35.11 30.39
CA ASP A 39 0.55 36.50 30.05
C ASP A 39 0.95 36.69 28.56
N LYS A 40 0.98 37.95 28.13
CA LYS A 40 1.24 38.33 26.73
C LYS A 40 2.63 37.97 26.24
N GLU A 41 3.65 38.06 27.11
CA GLU A 41 5.03 37.74 26.74
C GLU A 41 5.25 36.24 26.68
N SER A 42 4.67 35.46 27.60
CA SER A 42 4.76 34.00 27.55
C SER A 42 4.06 33.45 26.30
N ALA A 43 2.86 33.95 25.96
CA ALA A 43 2.18 33.61 24.71
C ALA A 43 3.05 33.95 23.47
N TYR A 44 3.72 35.10 23.47
CA TYR A 44 4.66 35.50 22.42
C TYR A 44 5.89 34.58 22.35
N LYS A 45 6.55 34.33 23.48
CA LYS A 45 7.74 33.46 23.60
C LYS A 45 7.44 32.03 23.13
N ILE A 46 6.23 31.52 23.40
CA ILE A 46 5.74 30.22 22.89
C ILE A 46 5.63 30.26 21.36
N GLY A 47 4.93 31.24 20.80
CA GLY A 47 4.74 31.38 19.35
C GLY A 47 6.05 31.57 18.58
N TRP A 48 6.91 32.45 19.06
CA TRP A 48 8.25 32.72 18.51
C TRP A 48 9.16 31.49 18.55
N THR A 49 9.12 30.72 19.64
CA THR A 49 9.83 29.43 19.75
C THR A 49 9.28 28.40 18.77
N GLY A 50 7.96 28.39 18.54
CA GLY A 50 7.33 27.59 17.48
C GLY A 50 7.83 28.00 16.09
N LEU A 51 7.82 29.29 15.79
CA LEU A 51 8.23 29.83 14.48
C LEU A 51 9.69 29.48 14.18
N LYS A 52 10.60 29.69 15.14
CA LYS A 52 12.03 29.31 15.00
C LYS A 52 12.23 27.81 14.76
N LYS A 53 11.41 26.94 15.34
CA LYS A 53 11.45 25.49 15.05
C LYS A 53 10.88 25.12 13.68
N LEU A 54 9.89 25.87 13.16
CA LEU A 54 9.42 25.69 11.78
C LEU A 54 10.42 26.22 10.75
N ALA A 55 11.09 27.33 11.04
CA ALA A 55 12.18 27.91 10.25
C ALA A 55 13.38 26.95 10.08
N GLN A 56 13.63 26.09 11.07
CA GLN A 56 14.60 24.99 10.99
C GLN A 56 14.13 23.79 10.13
N LEU A 57 12.84 23.71 9.77
CA LEU A 57 12.24 22.62 8.98
C LEU A 57 11.90 23.04 7.54
N ASP A 58 11.56 24.31 7.32
CA ASP A 58 11.30 24.87 5.99
C ASP A 58 11.70 26.34 5.89
N ASN A 59 12.47 26.67 4.85
CA ASN A 59 12.94 28.02 4.54
C ASN A 59 11.80 29.02 4.31
N VAL A 60 10.58 28.54 4.01
CA VAL A 60 9.38 29.38 3.88
C VAL A 60 9.13 30.23 5.16
N PHE A 61 9.53 29.74 6.34
CA PHE A 61 9.41 30.43 7.62
C PHE A 61 10.66 31.25 8.03
N ASN A 62 11.72 31.27 7.22
CA ASN A 62 12.90 32.12 7.46
C ASN A 62 12.68 33.59 7.05
N ASN A 63 11.61 33.88 6.29
CA ASN A 63 11.25 35.24 5.90
C ASN A 63 10.74 36.05 7.11
N GLU A 64 11.02 37.36 7.11
CA GLU A 64 10.44 38.28 8.10
C GLU A 64 8.91 38.22 8.06
N ASN A 65 8.28 38.26 9.24
CA ASN A 65 6.86 38.01 9.40
C ASN A 65 6.29 38.96 10.45
N ASP A 66 5.71 40.07 9.99
CA ASP A 66 5.20 41.13 10.86
C ASP A 66 3.95 40.74 11.68
N LEU A 67 3.56 39.45 11.71
CA LEU A 67 2.66 38.89 12.74
C LEU A 67 3.41 38.55 14.06
N PHE A 68 4.75 38.48 14.02
CA PHE A 68 5.64 38.11 15.12
C PHE A 68 6.64 39.21 15.51
N ASP A 69 6.45 40.45 15.06
CA ASP A 69 7.22 41.59 15.61
C ASP A 69 6.87 41.82 17.09
N GLU A 70 7.86 42.24 17.89
CA GLU A 70 7.64 42.64 19.29
C GLU A 70 6.66 43.83 19.42
N SER A 71 6.57 44.68 18.38
CA SER A 71 5.57 45.75 18.27
C SER A 71 4.13 45.23 18.42
N ARG A 72 3.88 43.96 18.08
CA ARG A 72 2.55 43.34 18.18
C ARG A 72 2.16 43.02 19.62
N LEU A 73 3.06 43.00 20.60
CA LEU A 73 2.71 42.77 22.02
C LEU A 73 1.59 43.72 22.50
N HIS A 74 1.63 44.99 22.09
CA HIS A 74 0.65 46.02 22.46
C HIS A 74 -0.54 46.15 21.50
N PHE A 75 -0.49 45.52 20.31
CA PHE A 75 -1.57 45.55 19.31
C PHE A 75 -2.92 45.01 19.86
N HIS A 76 -4.04 45.61 19.45
CA HIS A 76 -5.38 45.15 19.81
C HIS A 76 -6.32 45.13 18.59
N ARG A 77 -6.72 43.91 18.16
CA ARG A 77 -7.51 43.70 16.94
C ARG A 77 -8.91 44.34 16.96
N SER A 78 -9.46 44.61 18.14
CA SER A 78 -10.73 45.33 18.29
C SER A 78 -10.65 46.84 18.08
N MET A 79 -9.45 47.40 17.85
CA MET A 79 -9.22 48.84 17.67
C MET A 79 -8.93 49.25 16.22
N ILE A 80 -8.70 48.30 15.32
CA ILE A 80 -8.49 48.57 13.88
C ILE A 80 -9.80 48.67 13.10
N ASN A 81 -9.77 49.40 11.99
CA ASN A 81 -10.92 49.58 11.12
C ASN A 81 -11.20 48.33 10.26
N LYS A 82 -12.32 48.35 9.51
CA LYS A 82 -12.77 47.19 8.71
C LYS A 82 -11.80 46.82 7.58
N GLU A 83 -11.13 47.81 6.98
CA GLU A 83 -10.24 47.66 5.83
C GLU A 83 -8.86 47.17 6.29
N GLU A 84 -8.31 47.77 7.36
CA GLU A 84 -7.13 47.27 8.08
C GLU A 84 -7.33 45.81 8.53
N ASN A 85 -8.52 45.45 9.01
CA ASN A 85 -8.83 44.09 9.41
C ASN A 85 -8.96 43.13 8.22
N ALA A 86 -9.32 43.62 7.02
CA ALA A 86 -9.30 42.83 5.79
C ALA A 86 -7.87 42.59 5.28
N VAL A 87 -6.98 43.58 5.39
CA VAL A 87 -5.54 43.42 5.10
C VAL A 87 -4.90 42.44 6.09
N LEU A 88 -5.24 42.57 7.38
CA LEU A 88 -4.78 41.64 8.43
C LEU A 88 -5.31 40.22 8.20
N ASN A 89 -6.58 40.05 7.80
CA ASN A 89 -7.12 38.76 7.35
C ASN A 89 -6.24 38.18 6.25
N ARG A 90 -6.01 38.92 5.15
CA ARG A 90 -5.24 38.42 4.00
C ARG A 90 -3.82 37.97 4.40
N LYS A 91 -3.16 38.65 5.35
CA LYS A 91 -1.87 38.22 5.93
C LYS A 91 -2.00 36.94 6.77
N ILE A 92 -3.00 36.86 7.67
CA ILE A 92 -3.24 35.68 8.52
C ILE A 92 -3.59 34.46 7.67
N GLU A 93 -4.48 34.59 6.70
CA GLU A 93 -4.96 33.51 5.84
C GLU A 93 -3.80 32.91 5.01
N ARG A 94 -2.97 33.76 4.40
CA ARG A 94 -1.72 33.34 3.73
C ARG A 94 -0.83 32.51 4.65
N PHE A 95 -0.69 32.93 5.91
CA PHE A 95 0.12 32.24 6.90
C PHE A 95 -0.53 30.93 7.39
N LEU A 96 -1.85 30.84 7.49
CA LEU A 96 -2.57 29.59 7.77
C LEU A 96 -2.33 28.54 6.67
N PHE A 97 -2.37 28.93 5.38
CA PHE A 97 -1.98 28.04 4.28
C PHE A 97 -0.54 27.55 4.40
N GLN A 98 0.41 28.43 4.75
CA GLN A 98 1.80 28.03 4.99
C GLN A 98 1.97 27.06 6.17
N LEU A 99 1.14 27.19 7.21
CA LEU A 99 1.13 26.32 8.40
C LEU A 99 0.42 24.97 8.18
N SER A 100 -0.50 24.88 7.21
CA SER A 100 -1.32 23.70 6.94
C SER A 100 -0.55 22.38 6.75
N PRO A 101 0.61 22.31 6.06
CA PRO A 101 1.37 21.06 5.94
C PRO A 101 1.93 20.58 7.28
N TYR A 102 2.13 21.50 8.22
CA TYR A 102 2.84 21.29 9.49
C TYR A 102 1.89 21.07 10.67
N MET A 103 0.58 20.94 10.45
CA MET A 103 -0.44 20.94 11.51
C MET A 103 -0.21 19.87 12.59
N GLN A 104 0.24 18.67 12.21
CA GLN A 104 0.54 17.60 13.16
C GLN A 104 1.84 17.81 13.95
N HIS A 105 2.68 18.77 13.57
CA HIS A 105 3.93 19.10 14.26
C HIS A 105 3.70 20.12 15.38
N PHE A 106 4.16 19.82 16.59
CA PHE A 106 3.90 20.64 17.78
C PHE A 106 4.33 22.11 17.63
N ALA A 107 5.41 22.40 16.88
CA ALA A 107 5.84 23.78 16.64
C ALA A 107 4.79 24.62 15.89
N CYS A 108 4.00 24.03 14.98
CA CYS A 108 2.88 24.71 14.32
C CYS A 108 1.77 25.05 15.33
N GLN A 109 1.53 24.17 16.30
CA GLN A 109 0.55 24.37 17.37
C GLN A 109 1.00 25.49 18.33
N GLN A 110 2.32 25.59 18.61
CA GLN A 110 2.91 26.73 19.32
C GLN A 110 2.71 28.06 18.56
N VAL A 111 2.91 28.07 17.24
CA VAL A 111 2.67 29.25 16.38
C VAL A 111 1.18 29.64 16.38
N LEU A 112 0.28 28.67 16.26
CA LEU A 112 -1.18 28.89 16.27
C LEU A 112 -1.69 29.39 17.62
N GLU A 113 -1.09 28.99 18.75
CA GLU A 113 -1.42 29.54 20.07
C GLU A 113 -1.24 31.07 20.10
N TRP A 114 -0.15 31.60 19.55
CA TRP A 114 0.04 33.05 19.43
C TRP A 114 -1.02 33.69 18.54
N LEU A 115 -1.38 33.07 17.41
CA LEU A 115 -2.42 33.62 16.52
C LEU A 115 -3.81 33.62 17.18
N VAL A 116 -4.13 32.59 17.97
CA VAL A 116 -5.35 32.49 18.79
C VAL A 116 -5.36 33.58 19.86
N TYR A 117 -4.28 33.72 20.63
CA TYR A 117 -4.16 34.68 21.73
C TYR A 117 -4.12 36.15 21.26
N LYS A 118 -3.29 36.44 20.25
CA LYS A 118 -2.96 37.81 19.79
C LYS A 118 -3.95 38.36 18.77
N TYR A 119 -4.33 37.54 17.80
CA TYR A 119 -5.15 37.94 16.66
C TYR A 119 -6.57 37.34 16.69
N GLN A 120 -6.91 36.54 17.70
CA GLN A 120 -8.26 36.05 17.94
C GLN A 120 -8.84 35.30 16.71
N ILE A 121 -7.97 34.55 16.00
CA ILE A 121 -8.34 33.87 14.74
C ILE A 121 -9.51 32.90 14.91
N TYR A 122 -9.66 32.31 16.10
CA TYR A 122 -10.77 31.44 16.49
C TYR A 122 -12.16 32.11 16.40
N ALA A 123 -12.23 33.44 16.35
CA ALA A 123 -13.46 34.22 16.19
C ALA A 123 -13.50 35.03 14.89
N TYR A 124 -12.39 35.68 14.51
CA TYR A 124 -12.35 36.56 13.31
C TYR A 124 -12.03 35.82 12.00
N ASN A 125 -11.38 34.65 12.07
CA ASN A 125 -10.98 33.82 10.92
C ASN A 125 -11.53 32.38 11.05
N ALA A 126 -12.58 32.22 11.85
CA ALA A 126 -13.14 30.92 12.27
C ALA A 126 -13.43 29.97 11.10
N GLU A 127 -14.05 30.46 10.03
CA GLU A 127 -14.38 29.64 8.85
C GLU A 127 -13.15 29.26 8.02
N GLU A 128 -12.15 30.15 7.92
CA GLU A 128 -10.88 29.81 7.25
C GLU A 128 -10.13 28.74 8.04
N MET A 129 -10.09 28.81 9.37
CA MET A 129 -9.50 27.75 10.20
C MET A 129 -10.16 26.39 9.97
N ILE A 130 -11.50 26.35 9.85
CA ILE A 130 -12.21 25.11 9.51
C ILE A 130 -11.75 24.62 8.12
N LEU A 131 -11.76 25.49 7.10
CA LEU A 131 -11.41 25.14 5.72
C LEU A 131 -9.95 24.69 5.54
N THR A 132 -8.98 25.43 6.09
CA THR A 132 -7.55 25.13 5.91
C THR A 132 -7.12 23.84 6.60
N PHE A 133 -7.74 23.51 7.75
CA PHE A 133 -7.36 22.34 8.54
C PHE A 133 -8.33 21.15 8.39
N ILE A 134 -9.38 21.24 7.54
CA ILE A 134 -10.33 20.13 7.31
C ILE A 134 -9.69 18.80 6.85
N PRO A 135 -8.54 18.73 6.13
CA PRO A 135 -7.91 17.43 5.87
C PRO A 135 -7.61 16.65 7.14
N PHE A 136 -7.32 17.35 8.25
CA PHE A 136 -7.00 16.77 9.55
C PHE A 136 -8.23 16.47 10.42
N HIS A 137 -9.45 16.47 9.85
CA HIS A 137 -10.73 16.19 10.53
C HIS A 137 -10.74 15.00 11.50
N GLU A 138 -10.08 13.90 11.13
CA GLU A 138 -9.96 12.66 11.91
C GLU A 138 -8.94 12.76 13.07
N THR A 139 -8.32 13.92 13.32
CA THR A 139 -7.33 14.11 14.40
C THR A 139 -7.91 14.75 15.67
N ASN A 140 -7.42 14.31 16.83
CA ASN A 140 -7.71 14.92 18.14
C ASN A 140 -7.33 16.41 18.18
N PHE A 141 -6.31 16.82 17.42
CA PHE A 141 -5.92 18.22 17.32
C PHE A 141 -7.00 19.07 16.64
N PHE A 142 -7.54 18.62 15.50
CA PHE A 142 -8.63 19.33 14.82
C PHE A 142 -9.89 19.41 15.69
N ALA A 143 -10.19 18.35 16.45
CA ALA A 143 -11.26 18.35 17.44
C ALA A 143 -11.07 19.40 18.54
N ARG A 144 -9.84 19.57 19.04
CA ARG A 144 -9.45 20.61 20.00
C ARG A 144 -9.49 22.02 19.39
N MET A 145 -9.12 22.16 18.12
CA MET A 145 -9.26 23.43 17.39
C MET A 145 -10.75 23.81 17.22
N LEU A 146 -11.62 22.84 16.92
CA LEU A 146 -13.07 23.06 16.82
C LEU A 146 -13.72 23.49 18.14
N SER A 147 -13.25 23.02 19.29
CA SER A 147 -13.82 23.37 20.60
C SER A 147 -13.53 24.81 21.03
N ILE A 148 -12.49 25.43 20.49
CA ILE A 148 -12.14 26.84 20.73
C ILE A 148 -12.76 27.82 19.72
N ILE A 149 -13.25 27.34 18.58
CA ILE A 149 -13.79 28.19 17.49
C ILE A 149 -15.16 28.79 17.87
N GLU A 150 -15.27 30.11 17.80
CA GLU A 150 -16.52 30.86 18.04
C GLU A 150 -17.27 31.15 16.72
N TYR A 151 -17.68 30.09 16.03
CA TYR A 151 -18.51 30.17 14.82
C TYR A 151 -20.00 29.97 15.13
N ASN A 152 -20.89 30.59 14.33
CA ASN A 152 -22.35 30.45 14.51
C ASN A 152 -22.89 29.21 13.77
N PHE A 153 -22.55 28.03 14.28
CA PHE A 153 -22.95 26.74 13.71
C PHE A 153 -24.48 26.61 13.55
N ALA A 154 -25.26 27.08 14.54
CA ALA A 154 -26.72 26.97 14.55
C ALA A 154 -27.45 27.67 13.38
N THR A 155 -26.82 28.66 12.74
CA THR A 155 -27.36 29.32 11.53
C THR A 155 -26.70 28.88 10.23
N SER A 156 -25.64 28.06 10.29
CA SER A 156 -24.80 27.74 9.13
C SER A 156 -25.21 26.41 8.50
N LYS A 157 -25.69 26.47 7.24
CA LYS A 157 -26.05 25.29 6.45
C LYS A 157 -24.84 24.39 6.18
N ASP A 158 -23.67 24.99 5.99
CA ASP A 158 -22.44 24.26 5.61
C ASP A 158 -21.81 23.56 6.81
N TRP A 159 -21.81 24.19 7.99
CA TRP A 159 -21.02 23.75 9.14
C TRP A 159 -21.85 23.32 10.35
N GLY A 160 -23.18 23.44 10.35
CA GLY A 160 -24.03 23.16 11.51
C GLY A 160 -23.85 21.76 12.12
N PHE A 161 -23.50 20.76 11.31
CA PHE A 161 -23.19 19.40 11.78
C PHE A 161 -22.01 19.33 12.78
N LEU A 162 -21.05 20.26 12.67
CA LEU A 162 -19.86 20.31 13.53
C LEU A 162 -20.18 20.63 15.00
N GLU A 163 -21.30 21.32 15.29
CA GLU A 163 -21.66 21.74 16.66
C GLU A 163 -21.70 20.56 17.65
N SER A 164 -22.10 19.38 17.17
CA SER A 164 -22.16 18.14 17.95
C SER A 164 -20.79 17.56 18.33
N PHE A 165 -19.74 17.88 17.56
CA PHE A 165 -18.36 17.47 17.78
C PHE A 165 -17.60 18.50 18.63
N CYS A 166 -17.79 19.81 18.35
CA CYS A 166 -17.17 20.91 19.10
C CYS A 166 -17.45 20.82 20.62
N LYS A 167 -18.67 20.41 20.99
CA LYS A 167 -19.10 20.25 22.41
C LYS A 167 -18.47 19.05 23.13
N LYS A 168 -17.84 18.12 22.41
CA LYS A 168 -17.28 16.87 22.96
C LYS A 168 -15.76 16.76 22.81
N GLU A 169 -15.13 17.67 22.08
CA GLU A 169 -13.72 17.58 21.65
C GLU A 169 -13.40 16.26 20.90
N TYR A 170 -14.37 15.73 20.14
CA TYR A 170 -14.22 14.48 19.38
C TYR A 170 -13.79 14.72 17.93
N PRO A 171 -12.90 13.87 17.35
CA PRO A 171 -12.62 13.87 15.91
C PRO A 171 -13.88 13.79 15.05
N VAL A 172 -13.84 14.43 13.89
CA VAL A 172 -14.96 14.46 12.96
C VAL A 172 -14.78 13.34 11.93
N PRO A 173 -15.58 12.26 11.95
CA PRO A 173 -15.44 11.17 11.00
C PRO A 173 -15.85 11.65 9.61
N PHE A 174 -15.14 11.18 8.59
CA PHE A 174 -15.39 11.57 7.19
C PHE A 174 -16.87 11.40 6.76
N SER A 175 -17.55 10.35 7.23
CA SER A 175 -18.98 10.11 6.96
C SER A 175 -19.91 11.22 7.46
N ALA A 176 -19.54 11.97 8.51
CA ALA A 176 -20.31 13.12 8.95
C ALA A 176 -20.22 14.31 7.98
N ILE A 177 -19.02 14.55 7.42
CA ILE A 177 -18.78 15.58 6.40
C ILE A 177 -19.48 15.19 5.09
N LEU A 178 -19.35 13.93 4.69
CA LEU A 178 -19.96 13.38 3.48
C LEU A 178 -21.49 13.48 3.51
N ARG A 179 -22.12 13.04 4.61
CA ARG A 179 -23.57 13.18 4.82
C ARG A 179 -24.05 14.64 4.78
N ASN A 180 -23.25 15.59 5.27
CA ASN A 180 -23.61 17.02 5.16
C ASN A 180 -23.42 17.55 3.73
N THR A 181 -22.42 17.06 3.00
CA THR A 181 -22.13 17.43 1.60
C THR A 181 -23.19 16.86 0.64
N LEU A 182 -23.77 15.71 0.96
CA LEU A 182 -24.93 15.10 0.28
C LEU A 182 -26.26 15.80 0.57
N SER A 183 -26.30 16.84 1.42
CA SER A 183 -27.49 17.67 1.58
C SER A 183 -27.78 18.51 0.32
N SER A 184 -29.04 18.89 0.13
CA SER A 184 -29.55 19.48 -1.13
C SER A 184 -28.92 20.81 -1.57
N THR A 185 -28.05 21.43 -0.77
CA THR A 185 -27.29 22.62 -1.22
C THR A 185 -25.94 22.29 -1.84
N HIS A 186 -25.34 21.13 -1.55
CA HIS A 186 -24.00 20.70 -2.01
C HIS A 186 -22.89 21.76 -1.87
N SER A 187 -23.07 22.74 -0.97
CA SER A 187 -22.33 24.01 -0.96
C SER A 187 -20.90 23.91 -0.39
N LEU A 188 -20.62 22.85 0.38
CA LEU A 188 -19.27 22.51 0.83
C LEU A 188 -18.31 22.23 -0.33
N ILE A 189 -18.78 21.66 -1.44
CA ILE A 189 -17.96 21.38 -2.64
C ILE A 189 -17.41 22.71 -3.20
N THR A 190 -18.30 23.69 -3.37
CA THR A 190 -17.94 25.02 -3.87
C THR A 190 -17.00 25.73 -2.88
N LYS A 191 -17.32 25.73 -1.58
CA LYS A 191 -16.45 26.37 -0.56
C LYS A 191 -15.02 25.80 -0.51
N ILE A 192 -14.84 24.49 -0.69
CA ILE A 192 -13.50 23.88 -0.72
C ILE A 192 -12.77 24.22 -2.03
N ALA A 193 -13.46 24.27 -3.17
CA ALA A 193 -12.88 24.71 -4.44
C ALA A 193 -12.49 26.20 -4.43
N ASP A 194 -13.32 27.06 -3.84
CA ASP A 194 -13.04 28.48 -3.64
C ASP A 194 -11.84 28.68 -2.69
N HIS A 195 -11.76 27.89 -1.61
CA HIS A 195 -10.62 27.92 -0.68
C HIS A 195 -9.31 27.46 -1.35
N LEU A 196 -9.34 26.38 -2.15
CA LEU A 196 -8.20 25.97 -2.98
C LEU A 196 -7.73 27.10 -3.91
N SER A 197 -8.68 27.77 -4.58
CA SER A 197 -8.41 28.87 -5.52
C SER A 197 -7.82 30.09 -4.80
N LYS A 198 -8.40 30.47 -3.64
CA LYS A 198 -7.89 31.52 -2.74
C LYS A 198 -6.46 31.21 -2.26
N GLY A 199 -6.17 29.96 -1.92
CA GLY A 199 -4.83 29.53 -1.54
C GLY A 199 -3.80 29.77 -2.65
N MET A 200 -4.15 29.48 -3.91
CA MET A 200 -3.27 29.70 -5.07
C MET A 200 -2.98 31.20 -5.26
N GLU A 201 -3.96 32.07 -5.02
CA GLU A 201 -3.77 33.54 -5.02
C GLU A 201 -2.87 34.03 -3.87
N LEU A 202 -2.94 33.39 -2.69
CA LEU A 202 -2.24 33.85 -1.48
C LEU A 202 -0.81 33.35 -1.33
N VAL A 203 -0.49 32.11 -1.75
CA VAL A 203 0.85 31.51 -1.59
C VAL A 203 1.49 31.06 -2.89
N GLY A 204 0.74 31.03 -4.00
CA GLY A 204 1.21 30.59 -5.31
C GLY A 204 0.94 29.11 -5.60
N GLU A 205 0.77 28.79 -6.89
CA GLU A 205 0.46 27.45 -7.40
C GLU A 205 1.51 26.40 -6.97
N GLU A 206 2.80 26.71 -7.15
CA GLU A 206 3.92 25.79 -6.85
C GLU A 206 4.00 25.39 -5.36
N PHE A 207 3.74 26.33 -4.44
CA PHE A 207 3.74 26.03 -3.00
C PHE A 207 2.59 25.08 -2.65
N ILE A 208 1.39 25.34 -3.16
CA ILE A 208 0.22 24.52 -2.82
C ILE A 208 0.31 23.11 -3.39
N GLU A 209 0.86 22.93 -4.59
CA GLU A 209 1.11 21.60 -5.13
C GLU A 209 2.20 20.83 -4.37
N SER A 210 3.32 21.47 -4.06
CA SER A 210 4.46 20.80 -3.41
C SER A 210 4.28 20.58 -1.90
N LYS A 211 3.52 21.44 -1.20
CA LYS A 211 3.37 21.41 0.27
C LYS A 211 1.95 21.12 0.74
N CYS A 212 0.93 21.65 0.07
CA CYS A 212 -0.47 21.57 0.52
C CYS A 212 -1.29 20.44 -0.15
N TYR A 213 -0.62 19.41 -0.68
CA TYR A 213 -1.24 18.28 -1.41
C TYR A 213 -2.38 17.59 -0.64
N MET A 214 -2.38 17.64 0.69
CA MET A 214 -3.45 17.09 1.53
C MET A 214 -4.82 17.78 1.32
N LEU A 215 -4.85 19.04 0.87
CA LEU A 215 -6.10 19.70 0.46
C LEU A 215 -6.67 19.09 -0.82
N PHE A 216 -5.83 18.81 -1.83
CA PHE A 216 -6.27 18.12 -3.06
C PHE A 216 -6.71 16.69 -2.77
N ASN A 217 -5.97 15.94 -1.93
CA ASN A 217 -6.35 14.58 -1.54
C ASN A 217 -7.69 14.55 -0.79
N PHE A 218 -7.95 15.50 0.12
CA PHE A 218 -9.23 15.62 0.80
C PHE A 218 -10.37 15.98 -0.17
N TYR A 219 -10.15 16.95 -1.08
CA TYR A 219 -11.13 17.36 -2.08
C TYR A 219 -11.45 16.22 -3.07
N ALA A 220 -10.45 15.43 -3.46
CA ALA A 220 -10.62 14.22 -4.27
C ALA A 220 -11.44 13.15 -3.51
N LYS A 221 -11.05 12.80 -2.28
CA LYS A 221 -11.78 11.86 -1.39
C LYS A 221 -13.24 12.28 -1.23
N LEU A 222 -13.50 13.58 -1.06
CA LEU A 222 -14.84 14.12 -0.92
C LEU A 222 -15.66 13.97 -2.22
N LEU A 223 -15.13 14.40 -3.37
CA LEU A 223 -15.85 14.32 -4.63
C LEU A 223 -16.12 12.88 -5.06
N THR A 224 -15.15 11.97 -4.94
CA THR A 224 -15.34 10.57 -5.32
C THR A 224 -16.33 9.86 -4.40
N ALA A 225 -16.30 10.13 -3.09
CA ALA A 225 -17.26 9.55 -2.15
C ALA A 225 -18.68 10.13 -2.31
N VAL A 226 -18.82 11.43 -2.57
CA VAL A 226 -20.12 12.08 -2.87
C VAL A 226 -20.79 11.43 -4.08
N LEU A 227 -20.03 11.15 -5.14
CA LEU A 227 -20.52 10.47 -6.35
C LEU A 227 -20.66 8.94 -6.17
N GLY A 228 -20.03 8.36 -5.14
CA GLY A 228 -20.09 6.93 -4.84
C GLY A 228 -21.27 6.52 -3.96
N GLU A 229 -21.61 7.33 -2.94
CA GLU A 229 -22.74 7.06 -2.03
C GLU A 229 -24.09 7.57 -2.54
N SER A 230 -24.12 8.43 -3.56
CA SER A 230 -25.36 8.96 -4.13
C SER A 230 -26.10 7.89 -4.94
N GLN A 231 -27.17 7.30 -4.36
CA GLN A 231 -28.06 6.33 -5.04
C GLN A 231 -28.60 6.81 -6.40
N LYS A 232 -28.73 8.13 -6.56
CA LYS A 232 -28.79 8.83 -7.85
C LYS A 232 -28.01 10.13 -7.70
N VAL A 233 -27.08 10.42 -8.61
CA VAL A 233 -26.47 11.76 -8.70
C VAL A 233 -27.55 12.72 -9.22
N SER A 234 -27.71 13.88 -8.57
CA SER A 234 -28.67 14.91 -8.99
C SER A 234 -28.08 15.84 -10.06
N ASP A 235 -28.94 16.42 -10.90
CA ASP A 235 -28.51 17.45 -11.87
C ASP A 235 -27.95 18.70 -11.15
N ASP A 236 -28.48 19.04 -9.96
CA ASP A 236 -27.97 20.08 -9.06
C ASP A 236 -26.53 19.81 -8.55
N LEU A 237 -26.08 18.55 -8.57
CA LEU A 237 -24.73 18.14 -8.22
C LEU A 237 -23.82 18.12 -9.46
N LEU A 238 -24.31 17.59 -10.59
CA LEU A 238 -23.58 17.62 -11.87
C LEU A 238 -23.30 19.04 -12.36
N THR A 239 -24.29 19.94 -12.29
CA THR A 239 -24.14 21.36 -12.65
C THR A 239 -23.10 22.10 -11.81
N LYS A 240 -22.75 21.61 -10.62
CA LYS A 240 -21.67 22.15 -9.78
C LYS A 240 -20.32 21.49 -10.04
N ILE A 241 -20.28 20.17 -10.20
CA ILE A 241 -19.03 19.43 -10.40
C ILE A 241 -18.46 19.65 -11.81
N ILE A 242 -19.29 19.67 -12.86
CA ILE A 242 -18.80 19.77 -14.26
C ILE A 242 -18.01 21.07 -14.50
N PRO A 243 -18.43 22.27 -14.06
CA PRO A 243 -17.61 23.48 -14.16
C PRO A 243 -16.27 23.38 -13.41
N LEU A 244 -16.26 22.77 -12.22
CA LEU A 244 -15.05 22.63 -11.39
C LEU A 244 -14.05 21.65 -12.02
N VAL A 245 -14.51 20.52 -12.55
CA VAL A 245 -13.71 19.61 -13.39
C VAL A 245 -13.18 20.32 -14.63
N ALA A 246 -14.01 21.14 -15.28
CA ALA A 246 -13.61 21.93 -16.45
C ALA A 246 -12.65 23.09 -16.11
N ILE A 247 -12.48 23.47 -14.84
CA ILE A 247 -11.44 24.39 -14.36
C ILE A 247 -10.16 23.59 -14.07
N GLY A 248 -10.25 22.50 -13.31
CA GLY A 248 -9.09 21.69 -12.92
C GLY A 248 -8.37 21.00 -14.09
N LEU A 249 -9.09 20.62 -15.15
CA LEU A 249 -8.46 20.18 -16.42
C LEU A 249 -7.77 21.31 -17.20
N LYS A 250 -8.04 22.59 -16.87
CA LYS A 250 -7.40 23.74 -17.53
C LYS A 250 -6.20 24.28 -16.73
N ALA A 251 -6.23 24.19 -15.40
CA ALA A 251 -5.22 24.66 -14.45
C ALA A 251 -3.82 24.09 -14.75
N ALA A 252 -2.75 24.82 -14.42
CA ALA A 252 -1.37 24.39 -14.72
C ALA A 252 -1.00 23.11 -13.94
N LEU A 253 -1.39 23.07 -12.67
CA LEU A 253 -1.18 22.02 -11.67
C LEU A 253 -1.53 20.58 -12.14
N PRO A 254 -0.54 19.68 -12.29
CA PRO A 254 -0.76 18.24 -12.44
C PRO A 254 -1.67 17.61 -11.38
N THR A 255 -1.56 17.98 -10.11
CA THR A 255 -2.38 17.43 -9.02
C THR A 255 -3.87 17.71 -9.20
N LEU A 256 -4.26 18.97 -9.42
CA LEU A 256 -5.66 19.34 -9.66
C LEU A 256 -6.19 18.74 -10.98
N GLN A 257 -5.33 18.56 -11.99
CA GLN A 257 -5.68 17.83 -13.21
C GLN A 257 -5.96 16.35 -12.93
N GLN A 258 -5.16 15.68 -12.08
CA GLN A 258 -5.39 14.29 -11.67
C GLN A 258 -6.70 14.14 -10.89
N VAL A 259 -6.99 15.02 -9.94
CA VAL A 259 -8.30 15.04 -9.23
C VAL A 259 -9.45 15.15 -10.23
N SER A 260 -9.33 16.03 -11.21
CA SER A 260 -10.37 16.22 -12.24
C SER A 260 -10.58 14.98 -13.12
N LEU A 261 -9.50 14.24 -13.44
CA LEU A 261 -9.57 12.97 -14.17
C LEU A 261 -10.21 11.85 -13.32
N MET A 262 -9.84 11.73 -12.04
CA MET A 262 -10.48 10.77 -11.12
C MET A 262 -11.98 11.03 -10.97
N VAL A 263 -12.38 12.29 -10.90
CA VAL A 263 -13.80 12.68 -10.82
C VAL A 263 -14.54 12.35 -12.11
N ILE A 264 -13.94 12.53 -13.30
CA ILE A 264 -14.53 12.06 -14.56
C ILE A 264 -14.73 10.54 -14.56
N CYS A 265 -13.74 9.76 -14.12
CA CYS A 265 -13.90 8.31 -13.98
C CYS A 265 -15.07 7.95 -13.06
N GLN A 266 -15.18 8.62 -11.91
CA GLN A 266 -16.26 8.34 -10.94
C GLN A 266 -17.64 8.73 -11.48
N ILE A 267 -17.81 9.93 -12.07
CA ILE A 267 -19.08 10.34 -12.71
C ILE A 267 -19.48 9.31 -13.78
N SER A 268 -18.51 8.87 -14.59
CA SER A 268 -18.74 7.88 -15.66
C SER A 268 -19.20 6.52 -15.14
N ILE A 269 -18.93 6.19 -13.87
CA ILE A 269 -19.34 4.94 -13.22
C ILE A 269 -20.67 5.12 -12.46
N SER A 270 -20.89 6.28 -11.83
CA SER A 270 -22.05 6.55 -10.99
C SER A 270 -23.35 6.80 -11.76
N THR A 271 -23.28 7.33 -12.99
CA THR A 271 -24.46 7.77 -13.74
C THR A 271 -24.31 7.61 -15.24
N SER A 272 -25.43 7.36 -15.92
CA SER A 272 -25.56 7.57 -17.38
C SER A 272 -25.64 9.07 -17.67
N LEU A 273 -24.68 9.58 -18.42
CA LEU A 273 -24.62 10.98 -18.88
C LEU A 273 -25.37 11.16 -20.21
N THR A 274 -25.85 12.37 -20.47
CA THR A 274 -26.33 12.74 -21.80
C THR A 274 -25.16 12.78 -22.79
N PRO A 275 -25.38 12.47 -24.10
CA PRO A 275 -24.30 12.43 -25.08
C PRO A 275 -23.55 13.77 -25.20
N GLU A 276 -24.26 14.90 -25.09
CA GLU A 276 -23.68 16.24 -25.09
C GLU A 276 -22.65 16.46 -23.97
N ILE A 277 -22.94 15.96 -22.75
CA ILE A 277 -22.00 16.06 -21.62
C ILE A 277 -20.81 15.13 -21.85
N THR A 278 -21.03 13.90 -22.32
CA THR A 278 -19.97 12.94 -22.64
C THR A 278 -19.02 13.46 -23.71
N GLU A 279 -19.56 14.01 -24.81
CA GLU A 279 -18.78 14.68 -25.86
C GLU A 279 -18.01 15.90 -25.33
N SER A 280 -18.65 16.72 -24.48
CA SER A 280 -18.03 17.90 -23.88
C SER A 280 -16.85 17.53 -22.97
N LEU A 281 -17.01 16.54 -22.08
CA LEU A 281 -15.94 16.04 -21.22
C LEU A 281 -14.79 15.46 -22.04
N ALA A 282 -15.08 14.58 -23.00
CA ALA A 282 -14.09 13.98 -23.88
C ALA A 282 -13.29 15.04 -24.68
N LYS A 283 -13.99 16.04 -25.22
CA LYS A 283 -13.42 17.20 -25.91
C LYS A 283 -12.52 18.05 -25.01
N ILE A 284 -12.89 18.27 -23.74
CA ILE A 284 -12.07 19.05 -22.79
C ILE A 284 -10.77 18.29 -22.46
N VAL A 285 -10.84 16.99 -22.18
CA VAL A 285 -9.63 16.17 -21.90
C VAL A 285 -8.68 16.16 -23.09
N LEU A 286 -9.16 15.83 -24.29
CA LEU A 286 -8.35 15.83 -25.51
C LEU A 286 -7.74 17.21 -25.82
N MET A 287 -8.48 18.30 -25.58
CA MET A 287 -7.98 19.67 -25.77
C MET A 287 -6.88 20.08 -24.78
N LYS A 288 -6.65 19.32 -23.70
CA LYS A 288 -5.76 19.66 -22.57
C LYS A 288 -4.73 18.57 -22.23
N LEU A 289 -4.45 17.64 -23.15
CA LEU A 289 -3.40 16.63 -22.98
C LEU A 289 -2.00 17.25 -22.72
N ARG A 290 -1.32 16.71 -21.69
CA ARG A 290 0.05 17.02 -21.28
C ARG A 290 0.89 15.74 -21.22
N LYS A 291 2.19 15.85 -21.48
CA LYS A 291 3.12 14.71 -21.45
C LYS A 291 3.18 14.02 -20.08
N SER A 292 3.10 14.79 -19.00
CA SER A 292 3.08 14.29 -17.61
C SER A 292 1.77 13.61 -17.19
N SER A 293 0.67 13.78 -17.94
CA SER A 293 -0.66 13.27 -17.57
C SER A 293 -1.25 12.28 -18.57
N ILE A 294 -0.52 11.92 -19.64
CA ILE A 294 -1.14 11.33 -20.84
C ILE A 294 -1.69 9.92 -20.62
N GLU A 295 -0.98 9.03 -19.90
CA GLU A 295 -1.48 7.69 -19.57
C GLU A 295 -2.76 7.77 -18.71
N ASN A 296 -2.77 8.65 -17.71
CA ASN A 296 -3.96 8.92 -16.88
C ASN A 296 -5.11 9.54 -17.68
N SER A 297 -4.81 10.40 -18.66
CA SER A 297 -5.80 11.08 -19.49
C SER A 297 -6.47 10.11 -20.49
N PHE A 298 -5.69 9.22 -21.12
CA PHE A 298 -6.26 8.16 -21.96
C PHE A 298 -6.96 7.08 -21.14
N SER A 299 -6.48 6.75 -19.93
CA SER A 299 -7.17 5.84 -19.02
C SER A 299 -8.55 6.39 -18.61
N ALA A 300 -8.64 7.69 -18.29
CA ALA A 300 -9.92 8.34 -18.00
C ALA A 300 -10.86 8.39 -19.21
N LEU A 301 -10.33 8.66 -20.41
CA LEU A 301 -11.10 8.57 -21.66
C LEU A 301 -11.58 7.14 -21.94
N ALA A 302 -10.79 6.11 -21.61
CA ALA A 302 -11.18 4.72 -21.77
C ALA A 302 -12.34 4.35 -20.83
N VAL A 303 -12.27 4.74 -19.55
CA VAL A 303 -13.37 4.56 -18.58
C VAL A 303 -14.64 5.29 -19.02
N LEU A 304 -14.50 6.55 -19.50
CA LEU A 304 -15.61 7.32 -20.05
C LEU A 304 -16.28 6.59 -21.22
N CYS A 305 -15.52 6.16 -22.22
CA CYS A 305 -16.06 5.47 -23.40
C CYS A 305 -16.55 4.04 -23.11
N GLN A 306 -16.04 3.38 -22.07
CA GLN A 306 -16.47 2.04 -21.66
C GLN A 306 -17.81 2.05 -20.90
N ARG A 307 -18.14 3.16 -20.24
CA ARG A 307 -19.38 3.29 -19.45
C ARG A 307 -20.45 4.18 -20.09
N GLN A 308 -20.06 5.09 -21.00
CA GLN A 308 -20.94 6.05 -21.66
C GLN A 308 -20.95 5.81 -23.17
N THR A 309 -22.09 6.05 -23.80
CA THR A 309 -22.24 5.96 -25.26
C THR A 309 -21.64 7.20 -25.94
N LEU A 310 -20.43 7.08 -26.49
CA LEU A 310 -19.80 8.08 -27.35
C LEU A 310 -19.70 7.57 -28.79
N THR A 311 -20.32 8.27 -29.74
CA THR A 311 -20.34 7.88 -31.17
C THR A 311 -19.14 8.41 -31.94
N SER A 312 -18.65 9.61 -31.58
CA SER A 312 -17.49 10.25 -32.20
C SER A 312 -16.87 11.30 -31.26
N PHE A 313 -15.59 11.60 -31.41
CA PHE A 313 -14.93 12.72 -30.72
C PHE A 313 -15.09 14.04 -31.50
N SER A 314 -14.88 15.18 -30.81
CA SER A 314 -14.84 16.47 -31.48
C SER A 314 -13.61 16.59 -32.39
N LYS A 315 -13.82 16.70 -33.72
CA LYS A 315 -12.75 16.84 -34.75
C LYS A 315 -11.65 17.83 -34.35
N ARG A 316 -12.02 19.01 -33.85
CA ARG A 316 -11.08 20.06 -33.39
C ARG A 316 -10.13 19.59 -32.27
N ALA A 317 -10.60 18.70 -31.38
CA ALA A 317 -9.79 18.14 -30.31
C ALA A 317 -8.84 17.04 -30.83
N VAL A 318 -9.34 16.18 -31.74
CA VAL A 318 -8.53 15.14 -32.40
C VAL A 318 -7.42 15.76 -33.26
N LEU A 319 -7.73 16.81 -34.04
CA LEU A 319 -6.74 17.59 -34.81
C LEU A 319 -5.66 18.23 -33.91
N LYS A 320 -6.04 18.75 -32.74
CA LYS A 320 -5.07 19.29 -31.77
C LYS A 320 -4.18 18.19 -31.16
N MET A 321 -4.72 16.99 -30.95
CA MET A 321 -3.95 15.84 -30.50
C MET A 321 -2.98 15.36 -31.59
N LEU A 322 -3.45 15.22 -32.84
CA LEU A 322 -2.65 14.85 -34.01
C LEU A 322 -1.43 15.78 -34.19
N ASN A 323 -1.66 17.09 -34.17
CA ASN A 323 -0.59 18.11 -34.31
C ASN A 323 0.44 18.12 -33.17
N ARG A 324 0.27 17.30 -32.13
CA ARG A 324 1.16 17.20 -30.97
C ARG A 324 1.45 15.74 -30.58
N ALA A 325 1.11 14.78 -31.44
CA ALA A 325 1.13 13.37 -31.08
C ALA A 325 2.54 12.89 -30.71
N ASP A 326 3.57 13.37 -31.41
CA ASP A 326 4.96 12.99 -31.19
C ASP A 326 5.57 13.67 -29.95
N GLU A 327 5.28 14.97 -29.73
CA GLU A 327 5.66 15.68 -28.48
C GLU A 327 5.20 14.92 -27.24
N LEU A 328 3.94 14.46 -27.30
CA LEU A 328 3.21 13.78 -26.25
C LEU A 328 3.47 12.26 -26.20
N CYS A 329 4.06 11.69 -27.25
CA CYS A 329 4.23 10.25 -27.47
C CYS A 329 2.90 9.46 -27.45
N ALA A 330 1.81 10.10 -27.91
CA ALA A 330 0.43 9.69 -27.69
C ALA A 330 0.12 8.26 -28.19
N TRP A 331 0.60 7.92 -29.39
CA TRP A 331 0.37 6.59 -29.98
C TRP A 331 1.06 5.48 -29.20
N THR A 332 2.28 5.70 -28.69
CA THR A 332 2.96 4.71 -27.84
C THR A 332 2.23 4.50 -26.51
N THR A 333 1.61 5.55 -25.95
CA THR A 333 0.77 5.41 -24.75
C THR A 333 -0.48 4.59 -25.05
N ILE A 334 -1.14 4.80 -26.19
CA ILE A 334 -2.31 4.02 -26.60
C ILE A 334 -1.92 2.55 -26.83
N LYS A 335 -0.83 2.25 -27.54
CA LYS A 335 -0.30 0.87 -27.72
C LYS A 335 -0.02 0.19 -26.38
N ASN A 336 0.63 0.89 -25.45
CA ASN A 336 0.92 0.38 -24.10
C ASN A 336 -0.35 0.16 -23.25
N LEU A 337 -1.44 0.90 -23.51
CA LEU A 337 -2.72 0.69 -22.86
C LEU A 337 -3.51 -0.47 -23.51
N CYS A 338 -3.48 -0.64 -24.84
CA CYS A 338 -4.06 -1.82 -25.51
C CYS A 338 -3.49 -3.15 -24.99
N LEU A 339 -2.23 -3.17 -24.54
CA LEU A 339 -1.60 -4.35 -23.91
C LEU A 339 -2.09 -4.61 -22.46
N LYS A 340 -2.73 -3.64 -21.82
CA LYS A 340 -3.19 -3.71 -20.41
C LYS A 340 -4.73 -3.79 -20.29
N THR A 341 -5.47 -3.16 -21.20
CA THR A 341 -6.92 -2.96 -21.10
C THR A 341 -7.61 -2.98 -22.47
N ASP A 342 -8.88 -3.39 -22.49
CA ASP A 342 -9.68 -3.36 -23.73
C ASP A 342 -10.09 -1.92 -24.09
N LEU A 343 -9.46 -1.35 -25.11
CA LEU A 343 -9.79 -0.04 -25.66
C LEU A 343 -10.86 -0.06 -26.77
N SER A 344 -11.55 -1.19 -26.99
CA SER A 344 -12.55 -1.36 -28.07
C SER A 344 -13.55 -0.20 -28.20
N LEU A 345 -14.02 0.34 -27.08
CA LEU A 345 -15.03 1.40 -27.06
C LEU A 345 -14.45 2.82 -27.17
N LEU A 346 -13.14 2.99 -26.98
CA LEU A 346 -12.42 4.25 -27.25
C LEU A 346 -11.92 4.31 -28.70
N LEU A 347 -11.45 3.18 -29.24
CA LEU A 347 -10.89 3.12 -30.59
C LEU A 347 -11.95 3.33 -31.68
N LYS A 348 -13.18 2.82 -31.51
CA LYS A 348 -14.29 3.01 -32.46
C LYS A 348 -14.61 4.50 -32.74
N PRO A 349 -14.97 5.34 -31.74
CA PRO A 349 -15.24 6.76 -31.97
C PRO A 349 -13.99 7.53 -32.41
N LEU A 350 -12.78 7.06 -32.08
CA LEU A 350 -11.53 7.64 -32.59
C LEU A 350 -11.38 7.40 -34.10
N TRP A 351 -11.47 6.15 -34.55
CA TRP A 351 -11.35 5.79 -35.97
C TRP A 351 -12.42 6.49 -36.83
N LYS A 352 -13.68 6.52 -36.38
CA LYS A 352 -14.76 7.24 -37.08
C LYS A 352 -14.43 8.73 -37.29
N THR A 353 -13.82 9.38 -36.30
CA THR A 353 -13.35 10.77 -36.47
C THR A 353 -12.13 10.91 -37.36
N LEU A 354 -11.17 9.98 -37.30
CA LEU A 354 -9.98 10.02 -38.16
C LEU A 354 -10.37 9.85 -39.64
N PHE A 355 -11.21 8.87 -39.97
CA PHE A 355 -11.73 8.72 -41.33
C PHE A 355 -12.56 9.93 -41.77
N SER A 356 -13.43 10.47 -40.91
CA SER A 356 -14.19 11.69 -41.23
C SER A 356 -13.30 12.93 -41.43
N ILE A 357 -12.12 13.01 -40.81
CA ILE A 357 -11.15 14.10 -41.04
C ILE A 357 -10.44 13.93 -42.39
N VAL A 358 -10.07 12.70 -42.78
CA VAL A 358 -9.41 12.44 -44.08
C VAL A 358 -10.39 12.57 -45.25
N ASN A 359 -11.69 12.40 -45.01
CA ASN A 359 -12.75 12.70 -46.00
C ASN A 359 -12.94 14.21 -46.26
N GLU A 360 -12.45 15.10 -45.40
CA GLU A 360 -12.63 16.55 -45.53
C GLU A 360 -11.34 17.23 -46.04
N GLU A 361 -11.38 17.75 -47.28
CA GLU A 361 -10.27 18.46 -47.93
C GLU A 361 -9.77 19.67 -47.13
N VAL A 362 -10.65 20.28 -46.32
CA VAL A 362 -10.34 21.37 -45.39
C VAL A 362 -9.20 21.01 -44.42
N TYR A 363 -8.97 19.72 -44.18
CA TYR A 363 -7.91 19.21 -43.30
C TYR A 363 -6.76 18.54 -44.05
N ALA A 364 -6.53 18.81 -45.34
CA ALA A 364 -5.47 18.19 -46.15
C ALA A 364 -4.08 18.19 -45.49
N ILE A 365 -3.71 19.29 -44.80
CA ILE A 365 -2.45 19.43 -44.04
C ILE A 365 -2.30 18.34 -42.95
N ASN A 366 -3.41 17.84 -42.42
CA ASN A 366 -3.48 16.83 -41.36
C ASN A 366 -3.61 15.40 -41.88
N HIS A 367 -3.88 15.17 -43.17
CA HIS A 367 -4.21 13.84 -43.69
C HIS A 367 -3.07 12.82 -43.53
N GLU A 368 -1.80 13.23 -43.64
CA GLU A 368 -0.64 12.36 -43.40
C GLU A 368 -0.56 11.90 -41.94
N ASN A 369 -0.71 12.84 -40.99
CA ASN A 369 -0.75 12.54 -39.56
C ASN A 369 -1.96 11.64 -39.20
N CYS A 370 -3.10 11.81 -39.87
CA CYS A 370 -4.26 10.93 -39.72
C CYS A 370 -3.99 9.50 -40.23
N LEU A 371 -3.30 9.33 -41.37
CA LEU A 371 -2.89 8.01 -41.85
C LEU A 371 -1.93 7.32 -40.89
N TYR A 372 -0.93 8.05 -40.36
CA TYR A 372 -0.03 7.50 -39.36
C TYR A 372 -0.77 7.08 -38.08
N ALA A 373 -1.68 7.92 -37.58
CA ALA A 373 -2.55 7.60 -36.44
C ALA A 373 -3.43 6.36 -36.68
N LEU A 374 -3.99 6.21 -37.89
CA LEU A 374 -4.78 5.03 -38.26
C LEU A 374 -3.91 3.77 -38.27
N GLN A 375 -2.69 3.82 -38.81
CA GLN A 375 -1.75 2.70 -38.79
C GLN A 375 -1.34 2.31 -37.37
N GLU A 376 -0.85 3.26 -36.58
CA GLU A 376 -0.37 3.05 -35.21
C GLU A 376 -1.45 2.52 -34.26
N THR A 377 -2.71 2.93 -34.43
CA THR A 377 -3.83 2.48 -33.58
C THR A 377 -4.49 1.19 -34.06
N SER A 378 -4.17 0.70 -35.27
CA SER A 378 -4.75 -0.52 -35.85
C SER A 378 -3.70 -1.59 -36.19
N GLU A 379 -2.55 -1.59 -35.53
CA GLU A 379 -1.52 -2.62 -35.71
C GLU A 379 -2.11 -4.03 -35.55
N PRO A 380 -2.00 -4.91 -36.59
CA PRO A 380 -2.62 -6.23 -36.55
C PRO A 380 -2.20 -7.04 -35.33
N ALA A 381 -0.96 -6.85 -34.83
CA ALA A 381 -0.43 -7.52 -33.65
C ALA A 381 -1.31 -7.33 -32.41
N LEU A 382 -1.78 -6.11 -32.16
CA LEU A 382 -2.43 -5.66 -30.92
C LEU A 382 -3.96 -5.84 -30.92
N LEU A 383 -4.58 -5.93 -32.10
CA LEU A 383 -6.04 -5.96 -32.20
C LEU A 383 -6.68 -7.31 -31.83
N HIS A 384 -7.90 -7.23 -31.30
CA HIS A 384 -8.86 -8.33 -31.20
C HIS A 384 -9.81 -8.36 -32.40
N SER A 385 -10.48 -9.49 -32.65
CA SER A 385 -11.39 -9.69 -33.78
C SER A 385 -12.54 -8.66 -33.83
N SER A 386 -13.14 -8.33 -32.70
CA SER A 386 -14.21 -7.33 -32.56
C SER A 386 -13.75 -5.88 -32.83
N GLN A 387 -12.46 -5.60 -32.64
CA GLN A 387 -11.84 -4.31 -32.91
C GLN A 387 -11.49 -4.20 -34.40
N ALA A 388 -10.84 -5.23 -34.95
CA ALA A 388 -10.54 -5.34 -36.38
C ALA A 388 -11.81 -5.27 -37.24
N ALA A 389 -12.88 -5.96 -36.85
CA ALA A 389 -14.17 -5.91 -37.52
C ALA A 389 -14.77 -4.49 -37.54
N ALA A 390 -14.60 -3.70 -36.47
CA ALA A 390 -15.09 -2.33 -36.44
C ALA A 390 -14.25 -1.38 -37.30
N PHE A 391 -12.92 -1.50 -37.28
CA PHE A 391 -12.03 -0.75 -38.16
C PHE A 391 -12.32 -1.02 -39.64
N LEU A 392 -12.57 -2.29 -40.01
CA LEU A 392 -12.90 -2.70 -41.37
C LEU A 392 -14.25 -2.18 -41.84
N ASN A 393 -15.27 -2.09 -40.96
CA ASN A 393 -16.55 -1.48 -41.32
C ASN A 393 -16.42 0.04 -41.58
N GLU A 394 -15.72 0.78 -40.71
CA GLU A 394 -15.46 2.21 -40.93
C GLU A 394 -14.65 2.44 -42.23
N LEU A 395 -13.69 1.57 -42.55
CA LEU A 395 -12.94 1.64 -43.82
C LEU A 395 -13.83 1.42 -45.07
N ILE A 396 -14.90 0.63 -44.96
CA ILE A 396 -15.89 0.46 -46.05
C ILE A 396 -16.82 1.67 -46.14
N GLU A 397 -17.28 2.22 -45.00
CA GLU A 397 -18.09 3.45 -44.97
C GLU A 397 -17.36 4.63 -45.65
N TYR A 398 -16.04 4.75 -45.48
CA TYR A 398 -15.20 5.80 -46.09
C TYR A 398 -14.43 5.35 -47.35
N SER A 399 -14.91 4.31 -48.06
CA SER A 399 -14.25 3.72 -49.24
C SER A 399 -13.98 4.64 -50.43
N GLN A 400 -14.65 5.80 -50.51
CA GLN A 400 -14.57 6.73 -51.64
C GLN A 400 -13.35 7.67 -51.54
N VAL A 401 -12.70 7.76 -50.37
CA VAL A 401 -11.63 8.73 -50.10
C VAL A 401 -10.32 8.34 -50.81
N GLN A 402 -10.01 9.02 -51.92
CA GLN A 402 -8.86 8.72 -52.79
C GLN A 402 -7.51 8.70 -52.06
N TYR A 403 -7.33 9.58 -51.07
CA TYR A 403 -6.08 9.68 -50.30
C TYR A 403 -5.72 8.39 -49.53
N LEU A 404 -6.73 7.63 -49.07
CA LEU A 404 -6.51 6.40 -48.29
C LEU A 404 -5.87 5.30 -49.17
N TYR A 405 -6.50 4.97 -50.30
CA TYR A 405 -6.02 3.88 -51.17
C TYR A 405 -4.86 4.29 -52.09
N ALA A 406 -4.58 5.58 -52.25
CA ALA A 406 -3.36 6.07 -52.89
C ALA A 406 -2.10 5.81 -52.05
N ASN A 407 -2.20 5.76 -50.71
CA ASN A 407 -1.05 5.51 -49.85
C ASN A 407 -0.70 4.01 -49.79
N ARG A 408 0.36 3.64 -50.52
CA ARG A 408 0.87 2.26 -50.57
C ARG A 408 1.10 1.61 -49.20
N LYS A 409 1.65 2.35 -48.21
CA LYS A 409 1.89 1.81 -46.86
C LYS A 409 0.59 1.49 -46.14
N PHE A 410 -0.44 2.31 -46.33
CA PHE A 410 -1.77 2.08 -45.75
C PHE A 410 -2.43 0.85 -46.40
N CYS A 411 -2.33 0.70 -47.73
CA CYS A 411 -2.83 -0.50 -48.42
C CYS A 411 -2.10 -1.79 -48.01
N GLU A 412 -0.78 -1.75 -47.80
CA GLU A 412 -0.01 -2.89 -47.28
C GLU A 412 -0.39 -3.24 -45.82
N HIS A 413 -0.71 -2.25 -44.98
CA HIS A 413 -1.25 -2.43 -43.63
C HIS A 413 -2.66 -3.03 -43.63
N VAL A 414 -3.58 -2.52 -44.46
CA VAL A 414 -4.95 -3.05 -44.58
C VAL A 414 -4.94 -4.51 -45.03
N ARG A 415 -4.06 -4.89 -45.97
CA ARG A 415 -3.86 -6.30 -46.37
C ARG A 415 -3.38 -7.18 -45.22
N SER A 416 -2.45 -6.72 -44.40
CA SER A 416 -1.94 -7.53 -43.27
C SER A 416 -2.98 -7.69 -42.16
N LEU A 417 -3.86 -6.70 -41.98
CA LEU A 417 -5.02 -6.78 -41.09
C LEU A 417 -6.05 -7.78 -41.61
N VAL A 418 -6.47 -7.67 -42.88
CA VAL A 418 -7.39 -8.63 -43.52
C VAL A 418 -6.83 -10.05 -43.54
N ALA A 419 -5.52 -10.22 -43.76
CA ALA A 419 -4.86 -11.53 -43.74
C ALA A 419 -4.81 -12.18 -42.35
N ARG A 420 -4.81 -11.40 -41.25
CA ARG A 420 -4.92 -11.93 -39.87
C ARG A 420 -6.37 -12.17 -39.44
N PHE A 421 -7.31 -11.38 -39.94
CA PHE A 421 -8.73 -11.41 -39.55
C PHE A 421 -9.62 -11.81 -40.73
N SER A 422 -9.24 -12.90 -41.42
CA SER A 422 -9.92 -13.43 -42.61
C SER A 422 -11.41 -13.67 -42.38
N ASP A 423 -11.73 -14.27 -41.24
CA ASP A 423 -13.07 -14.76 -40.96
C ASP A 423 -14.02 -13.58 -40.71
N GLN A 424 -13.56 -12.57 -39.98
CA GLN A 424 -14.30 -11.32 -39.75
C GLN A 424 -14.42 -10.50 -41.04
N TRP A 425 -13.40 -10.51 -41.91
CA TRP A 425 -13.49 -9.89 -43.24
C TRP A 425 -14.53 -10.59 -44.12
N LEU A 426 -14.63 -11.91 -44.07
CA LEU A 426 -15.64 -12.68 -44.81
C LEU A 426 -17.07 -12.47 -44.28
N GLU A 427 -17.25 -12.37 -42.95
CA GLU A 427 -18.53 -11.97 -42.33
C GLU A 427 -18.96 -10.57 -42.79
N ILE A 428 -18.05 -9.58 -42.71
CA ILE A 428 -18.29 -8.21 -43.18
C ILE A 428 -18.57 -8.18 -44.69
N CYS A 429 -17.86 -8.98 -45.49
CA CYS A 429 -18.13 -9.12 -46.92
C CYS A 429 -19.52 -9.71 -47.19
N SER A 430 -20.01 -10.66 -46.37
CA SER A 430 -21.36 -11.19 -46.48
C SER A 430 -22.41 -10.11 -46.21
N ASP A 431 -22.26 -9.39 -45.09
CA ASP A 431 -23.16 -8.30 -44.70
C ASP A 431 -23.20 -7.19 -45.76
N TRP A 432 -22.04 -6.70 -46.23
CA TRP A 432 -21.99 -5.64 -47.23
C TRP A 432 -22.38 -6.09 -48.64
N ASN A 433 -22.23 -7.37 -49.02
CA ASN A 433 -22.84 -7.90 -50.24
C ASN A 433 -24.37 -7.83 -50.22
N SER A 434 -24.99 -7.88 -49.03
CA SER A 434 -26.45 -7.72 -48.88
C SER A 434 -26.92 -6.26 -48.83
N ARG A 435 -26.05 -5.33 -48.40
CA ARG A 435 -26.35 -3.89 -48.27
C ARG A 435 -26.04 -3.11 -49.54
N ASP A 436 -24.77 -3.09 -49.94
CA ASP A 436 -24.30 -2.35 -51.13
C ASP A 436 -23.06 -2.99 -51.74
N LYS A 437 -23.30 -3.81 -52.76
CA LYS A 437 -22.28 -4.54 -53.51
C LYS A 437 -21.36 -3.63 -54.33
N SER A 438 -21.77 -2.39 -54.64
CA SER A 438 -20.96 -1.46 -55.43
C SER A 438 -19.75 -0.96 -54.64
N ILE A 439 -20.00 -0.57 -53.39
CA ILE A 439 -19.01 -0.08 -52.42
C ILE A 439 -17.98 -1.16 -52.11
N LEU A 440 -18.43 -2.40 -51.82
CA LEU A 440 -17.54 -3.51 -51.50
C LEU A 440 -16.57 -3.84 -52.66
N ASN A 441 -17.06 -3.86 -53.90
CA ASN A 441 -16.22 -4.08 -55.08
C ASN A 441 -15.16 -2.98 -55.26
N HIS A 442 -15.49 -1.72 -54.94
CA HIS A 442 -14.56 -0.60 -54.99
C HIS A 442 -13.42 -0.77 -53.97
N VAL A 443 -13.75 -1.13 -52.72
CA VAL A 443 -12.77 -1.44 -51.67
C VAL A 443 -11.86 -2.59 -52.09
N THR A 444 -12.42 -3.74 -52.47
CA THR A 444 -11.66 -4.93 -52.83
C THR A 444 -10.65 -4.65 -53.94
N LYS A 445 -11.07 -3.92 -54.98
CA LYS A 445 -10.20 -3.60 -56.12
C LYS A 445 -9.10 -2.60 -55.76
N ASN A 446 -9.43 -1.50 -55.10
CA ASN A 446 -8.47 -0.43 -54.81
C ASN A 446 -7.43 -0.86 -53.77
N TYR A 447 -7.83 -1.63 -52.75
CA TYR A 447 -6.93 -2.19 -51.75
C TYR A 447 -6.27 -3.52 -52.18
N GLN A 448 -6.63 -4.09 -53.33
CA GLN A 448 -6.14 -5.40 -53.83
C GLN A 448 -6.39 -6.55 -52.84
N LEU A 449 -7.63 -6.67 -52.35
CA LEU A 449 -8.07 -7.69 -51.39
C LEU A 449 -8.68 -8.94 -52.05
N GLU A 450 -8.68 -8.99 -53.38
CA GLU A 450 -9.21 -10.09 -54.22
C GLU A 450 -8.75 -11.50 -53.76
N PRO A 451 -7.49 -11.74 -53.34
CA PRO A 451 -7.05 -13.06 -52.87
C PRO A 451 -7.75 -13.56 -51.59
N PHE A 452 -8.38 -12.66 -50.82
CA PHE A 452 -9.02 -12.97 -49.53
C PHE A 452 -10.53 -13.17 -49.65
N MET A 453 -11.10 -13.11 -50.86
CA MET A 453 -12.56 -13.25 -51.10
C MET A 453 -12.99 -14.66 -51.55
N VAL A 454 -12.26 -15.72 -51.18
CA VAL A 454 -12.50 -17.10 -51.68
C VAL A 454 -13.69 -17.79 -51.00
N VAL A 455 -14.88 -17.29 -51.33
CA VAL A 455 -16.17 -17.98 -51.52
C VAL A 455 -16.45 -19.22 -50.64
N VAL A 456 -17.35 -19.04 -49.67
CA VAL A 456 -18.26 -20.12 -49.25
C VAL A 456 -19.29 -20.34 -50.37
N GLN A 457 -19.31 -21.52 -50.98
CA GLN A 457 -20.41 -21.97 -51.84
C GLN A 457 -21.04 -23.24 -51.27
N SER A 458 -22.26 -23.11 -50.77
CA SER A 458 -23.03 -24.21 -50.21
C SER A 458 -23.61 -25.11 -51.31
N ASN A 459 -23.36 -26.43 -51.26
CA ASN A 459 -24.17 -27.37 -52.04
C ASN A 459 -24.43 -28.72 -51.34
N SER A 460 -25.66 -28.85 -50.83
CA SER A 460 -26.45 -30.05 -50.50
C SER A 460 -25.84 -31.33 -49.86
N LYS A 461 -26.34 -31.62 -48.65
CA LYS A 461 -26.85 -32.94 -48.14
C LYS A 461 -25.89 -34.12 -47.84
N LYS A 462 -25.75 -34.38 -46.52
CA LYS A 462 -25.45 -35.68 -45.84
C LYS A 462 -23.99 -36.19 -46.04
N VAL A 463 -23.28 -36.82 -45.08
CA VAL A 463 -23.63 -37.65 -43.90
C VAL A 463 -22.65 -37.40 -42.73
N ARG A 464 -23.05 -37.71 -41.48
CA ARG A 464 -22.20 -37.72 -40.26
C ARG A 464 -20.96 -38.64 -40.37
N LYS A 465 -19.85 -38.26 -39.69
CA LYS A 465 -19.24 -39.09 -38.62
C LYS A 465 -18.21 -38.34 -37.75
N ARG A 466 -18.22 -38.64 -36.45
CA ARG A 466 -17.16 -38.28 -35.48
C ARG A 466 -15.96 -39.24 -35.62
N ARG A 467 -14.74 -38.74 -35.41
CA ARG A 467 -13.61 -39.39 -34.70
C ARG A 467 -12.66 -38.25 -34.27
N ARG A 468 -12.53 -37.99 -32.97
CA ARG A 468 -11.63 -38.65 -32.00
C ARG A 468 -10.16 -38.34 -32.27
N SER A 469 -9.56 -37.59 -31.37
CA SER A 469 -8.13 -37.50 -31.13
C SER A 469 -7.54 -38.86 -30.74
N ASN A 470 -6.26 -39.05 -31.07
CA ASN A 470 -5.23 -39.52 -30.16
C ASN A 470 -3.83 -39.28 -30.77
N SER A 471 -2.83 -39.08 -29.91
CA SER A 471 -1.42 -39.10 -30.25
C SER A 471 -0.91 -40.53 -30.50
N PHE A 472 0.19 -40.71 -31.22
CA PHE A 472 1.47 -41.16 -30.64
C PHE A 472 2.62 -41.08 -31.66
N ILE A 473 3.83 -41.42 -31.21
CA ILE A 473 5.14 -41.20 -31.85
C ILE A 473 5.66 -42.50 -32.46
N HIS A 474 6.30 -42.46 -33.64
CA HIS A 474 7.60 -43.11 -33.84
C HIS A 474 8.36 -42.61 -35.08
N GLU A 475 9.69 -42.74 -35.00
CA GLU A 475 10.67 -42.57 -36.08
C GLU A 475 10.74 -43.84 -36.95
N ASP A 476 11.14 -43.72 -38.22
CA ASP A 476 12.26 -44.52 -38.78
C ASP A 476 12.81 -43.94 -40.11
N SER A 477 13.75 -44.65 -40.76
CA SER A 477 14.83 -44.09 -41.60
C SER A 477 15.05 -44.78 -42.97
N PHE A 478 15.95 -44.20 -43.82
CA PHE A 478 16.42 -44.68 -45.15
C PHE A 478 15.42 -44.57 -46.35
N SER A 479 15.80 -44.40 -47.64
CA SER A 479 17.10 -44.17 -48.33
C SER A 479 16.96 -43.39 -49.69
N ASN A 480 18.10 -43.12 -50.35
CA ASN A 480 18.38 -42.29 -51.55
C ASN A 480 18.06 -42.94 -52.93
N PRO A 481 18.34 -42.31 -54.11
CA PRO A 481 18.20 -40.91 -54.62
C PRO A 481 17.46 -40.89 -56.02
N PRO A 482 17.54 -39.87 -56.93
CA PRO A 482 18.04 -38.47 -56.92
C PRO A 482 16.87 -37.46 -57.25
N THR A 483 16.86 -36.35 -58.03
CA THR A 483 17.80 -35.67 -58.98
C THR A 483 17.43 -34.18 -59.24
N LYS A 484 18.43 -33.38 -59.70
CA LYS A 484 18.38 -32.14 -60.55
C LYS A 484 17.30 -31.04 -60.35
N LEU A 485 17.80 -29.89 -59.85
CA LEU A 485 17.49 -28.48 -60.25
C LEU A 485 16.08 -27.93 -59.90
N SER A 486 15.89 -26.65 -59.57
CA SER A 486 16.56 -25.42 -60.05
C SER A 486 17.11 -24.49 -58.95
N ALA A 487 17.44 -23.24 -59.28
CA ALA A 487 18.41 -22.41 -58.55
C ALA A 487 17.83 -21.12 -57.91
N GLU A 488 17.58 -21.15 -56.59
CA GLU A 488 17.26 -19.93 -55.81
C GLU A 488 17.96 -19.85 -54.43
N LYS A 489 18.33 -21.00 -53.82
CA LYS A 489 18.79 -21.07 -52.42
C LYS A 489 20.12 -20.35 -52.11
N LYS A 490 20.91 -19.92 -53.11
CA LYS A 490 22.24 -19.29 -52.88
C LYS A 490 22.17 -17.95 -52.13
N ASN A 491 21.11 -17.17 -52.29
CA ASN A 491 20.95 -15.90 -51.56
C ASN A 491 20.39 -16.09 -50.14
N ALA A 492 19.50 -17.06 -49.94
CA ALA A 492 18.98 -17.41 -48.61
C ALA A 492 20.10 -17.90 -47.67
N VAL A 493 20.96 -18.80 -48.16
CA VAL A 493 22.10 -19.32 -47.36
C VAL A 493 23.11 -18.22 -47.03
N LYS A 494 23.38 -17.28 -47.94
CA LYS A 494 24.25 -16.11 -47.63
C LYS A 494 23.63 -15.16 -46.60
N ARG A 495 22.33 -14.88 -46.67
CA ARG A 495 21.65 -14.07 -45.63
C ARG A 495 21.60 -14.78 -44.28
N ALA A 496 21.32 -16.08 -44.26
CA ALA A 496 21.35 -16.89 -43.03
C ALA A 496 22.76 -16.96 -42.42
N GLY A 497 23.80 -17.11 -43.24
CA GLY A 497 25.20 -17.06 -42.79
C GLY A 497 25.58 -15.71 -42.17
N ASN A 498 25.20 -14.60 -42.82
CA ASN A 498 25.48 -13.27 -42.28
C ASN A 498 24.70 -12.97 -40.98
N LEU A 499 23.44 -13.43 -40.87
CA LEU A 499 22.64 -13.31 -39.65
C LEU A 499 23.14 -14.20 -38.51
N ALA A 500 23.69 -15.38 -38.81
CA ALA A 500 24.34 -16.23 -37.81
C ALA A 500 25.63 -15.59 -37.26
N LEU A 501 26.37 -14.85 -38.09
CA LEU A 501 27.58 -14.14 -37.68
C LEU A 501 27.31 -12.87 -36.84
N SER A 502 26.08 -12.34 -36.83
CA SER A 502 25.78 -10.98 -36.34
C SER A 502 25.07 -10.88 -34.99
N SER A 503 25.05 -11.94 -34.16
CA SER A 503 24.43 -11.83 -32.81
C SER A 503 24.97 -12.80 -31.74
N GLN A 504 25.11 -14.10 -32.02
CA GLN A 504 25.46 -15.08 -30.97
C GLN A 504 26.50 -16.15 -31.36
N PHE A 505 26.63 -16.50 -32.65
CA PHE A 505 27.51 -17.61 -33.05
C PHE A 505 28.99 -17.23 -33.13
N SER A 506 29.30 -15.94 -33.31
CA SER A 506 30.68 -15.42 -33.33
C SER A 506 31.32 -15.46 -31.93
N CYS A 507 30.57 -15.17 -30.87
CA CYS A 507 31.06 -15.21 -29.49
C CYS A 507 31.53 -16.62 -29.10
N ARG A 508 30.78 -17.65 -29.50
CA ARG A 508 31.14 -19.07 -29.26
C ARG A 508 32.42 -19.54 -29.96
N LYS A 509 32.95 -18.78 -30.94
CA LYS A 509 34.25 -19.08 -31.56
C LYS A 509 35.44 -18.46 -30.84
N ALA A 510 35.24 -17.51 -29.92
CA ALA A 510 36.33 -16.88 -29.19
C ALA A 510 36.93 -17.79 -28.10
N PHE A 511 36.10 -18.62 -27.44
CA PHE A 511 36.51 -19.49 -26.33
C PHE A 511 36.75 -20.95 -26.76
N THR A 512 37.73 -21.15 -27.64
CA THR A 512 38.37 -22.46 -27.87
C THR A 512 39.32 -22.84 -26.73
N ASN A 513 39.95 -21.86 -26.09
CA ASN A 513 40.82 -22.02 -24.92
C ASN A 513 40.03 -21.92 -23.61
N ASP A 514 40.65 -22.35 -22.50
CA ASP A 514 40.06 -22.33 -21.17
C ASP A 514 39.80 -20.88 -20.67
N PRO A 515 38.53 -20.46 -20.45
CA PRO A 515 38.19 -19.07 -20.12
C PRO A 515 38.92 -18.47 -18.91
N MET A 516 39.19 -19.28 -17.89
CA MET A 516 39.93 -18.91 -16.67
C MET A 516 41.39 -18.53 -16.97
N LYS A 517 42.06 -19.19 -17.92
CA LYS A 517 43.44 -18.85 -18.32
C LYS A 517 43.46 -17.57 -19.15
N MET A 518 42.53 -17.46 -20.11
CA MET A 518 42.34 -16.24 -20.90
C MET A 518 41.97 -15.04 -20.01
N ALA A 519 41.14 -15.22 -18.98
CA ALA A 519 40.84 -14.18 -18.00
C ALA A 519 42.10 -13.72 -17.23
N ARG A 520 42.95 -14.64 -16.74
CA ARG A 520 44.21 -14.27 -16.07
C ARG A 520 45.18 -13.52 -16.99
N GLU A 521 45.18 -13.79 -18.29
CA GLU A 521 45.97 -13.06 -19.29
C GLU A 521 45.37 -11.67 -19.59
N TRP A 522 44.07 -11.59 -19.85
CA TRP A 522 43.39 -10.33 -20.19
C TRP A 522 43.26 -9.37 -19.01
N ILE A 523 43.22 -9.86 -17.76
CA ILE A 523 43.34 -9.03 -16.55
C ILE A 523 44.71 -8.34 -16.49
N LYS A 524 45.79 -9.05 -16.86
CA LYS A 524 47.15 -8.46 -16.95
C LYS A 524 47.33 -7.48 -18.11
N MET A 525 46.43 -7.54 -19.11
CA MET A 525 46.41 -6.65 -20.29
C MET A 525 45.31 -5.58 -20.20
N GLU A 526 44.59 -5.48 -19.08
CA GLU A 526 43.46 -4.56 -18.84
C GLU A 526 42.35 -4.60 -19.93
N MET A 527 42.16 -5.74 -20.61
CA MET A 527 41.18 -5.89 -21.70
C MET A 527 39.76 -6.16 -21.17
N TRP A 528 39.16 -5.18 -20.49
CA TRP A 528 37.95 -5.34 -19.69
C TRP A 528 36.76 -5.99 -20.43
N ASP A 529 36.52 -5.68 -21.71
CA ASP A 529 35.43 -6.29 -22.49
C ASP A 529 35.64 -7.79 -22.71
N ASN A 530 36.87 -8.21 -22.99
CA ASN A 530 37.22 -9.63 -23.14
C ASN A 530 37.15 -10.37 -21.80
N VAL A 531 37.53 -9.71 -20.70
CA VAL A 531 37.39 -10.22 -19.33
C VAL A 531 35.91 -10.39 -18.97
N ALA A 532 35.03 -9.46 -19.35
CA ALA A 532 33.59 -9.59 -19.15
C ALA A 532 32.99 -10.79 -19.90
N LEU A 533 33.34 -10.95 -21.17
CA LEU A 533 32.95 -12.11 -21.99
C LEU A 533 33.48 -13.43 -21.40
N ALA A 534 34.66 -13.44 -20.78
CA ALA A 534 35.18 -14.62 -20.10
C ALA A 534 34.36 -14.98 -18.86
N PHE A 535 33.95 -14.01 -18.04
CA PHE A 535 33.08 -14.25 -16.90
C PHE A 535 31.67 -14.69 -17.33
N GLU A 536 31.08 -14.10 -18.37
CA GLU A 536 29.80 -14.54 -18.93
C GLU A 536 29.84 -15.99 -19.43
N GLU A 537 30.92 -16.40 -20.10
CA GLU A 537 31.10 -17.77 -20.59
C GLU A 537 31.47 -18.77 -19.48
N MET A 538 32.05 -18.33 -18.37
CA MET A 538 32.18 -19.15 -17.16
C MET A 538 30.84 -19.34 -16.44
N ALA A 539 29.99 -18.29 -16.39
CA ALA A 539 28.66 -18.36 -15.80
C ALA A 539 27.64 -19.15 -16.65
N SER A 540 27.77 -19.14 -17.98
CA SER A 540 26.88 -19.89 -18.90
C SER A 540 27.06 -21.41 -18.77
N ARG A 541 28.29 -21.85 -18.46
CA ARG A 541 28.71 -23.26 -18.39
C ARG A 541 28.50 -23.84 -16.98
N ARG A 542 27.25 -24.24 -16.66
CA ARG A 542 26.80 -24.76 -15.35
C ARG A 542 27.71 -25.75 -14.58
N SER A 543 28.57 -26.52 -15.26
CA SER A 543 29.48 -27.50 -14.63
C SER A 543 30.97 -27.16 -14.79
N TYR A 544 31.31 -25.95 -15.24
CA TYR A 544 32.67 -25.54 -15.60
C TYR A 544 33.72 -25.72 -14.49
N PHE A 545 33.35 -25.41 -13.25
CA PHE A 545 34.24 -25.58 -12.09
C PHE A 545 34.26 -27.02 -11.54
N ALA A 546 33.30 -27.88 -11.90
CA ALA A 546 33.14 -29.22 -11.33
C ALA A 546 34.20 -30.25 -11.76
N HIS A 547 35.11 -29.86 -12.65
CA HIS A 547 36.21 -30.71 -13.15
C HIS A 547 37.59 -30.05 -13.01
N LYS A 548 37.71 -29.02 -12.16
CA LYS A 548 38.97 -28.30 -11.90
C LYS A 548 39.47 -28.55 -10.48
N ILE A 549 40.76 -28.33 -10.26
CA ILE A 549 41.41 -28.46 -8.96
C ILE A 549 40.99 -27.28 -8.07
N GLU A 550 40.52 -27.56 -6.86
CA GLU A 550 40.01 -26.52 -5.94
C GLU A 550 41.06 -25.45 -5.64
N GLU A 551 42.32 -25.82 -5.41
CA GLU A 551 43.43 -24.87 -5.23
C GLU A 551 43.63 -23.90 -6.40
N GLU A 552 43.42 -24.33 -7.66
CA GLU A 552 43.53 -23.45 -8.83
C GLU A 552 42.37 -22.44 -8.89
N ILE A 553 41.18 -22.85 -8.43
CA ILE A 553 39.98 -22.00 -8.33
C ILE A 553 40.17 -20.98 -7.22
N GLU A 554 40.54 -21.41 -6.01
CA GLU A 554 40.73 -20.53 -4.86
C GLU A 554 41.85 -19.49 -5.12
N ALA A 555 42.97 -19.89 -5.75
CA ALA A 555 44.01 -18.96 -6.17
C ALA A 555 43.52 -17.93 -7.23
N PHE A 556 42.64 -18.35 -8.16
CA PHE A 556 42.03 -17.42 -9.13
C PHE A 556 41.04 -16.46 -8.46
N VAL A 557 40.28 -16.92 -7.46
CA VAL A 557 39.39 -16.06 -6.65
C VAL A 557 40.21 -15.01 -5.90
N VAL A 558 41.36 -15.36 -5.32
CA VAL A 558 42.29 -14.38 -4.71
C VAL A 558 42.78 -13.35 -5.73
N GLU A 559 43.20 -13.77 -6.94
CA GLU A 559 43.64 -12.84 -8.01
C GLU A 559 42.52 -11.86 -8.43
N VAL A 560 41.29 -12.34 -8.61
CA VAL A 560 40.14 -11.51 -9.02
C VAL A 560 39.69 -10.57 -7.89
N ILE A 561 39.71 -11.01 -6.63
CA ILE A 561 39.42 -10.13 -5.48
C ILE A 561 40.50 -9.05 -5.36
N HIS A 562 41.78 -9.40 -5.51
CA HIS A 562 42.89 -8.43 -5.43
C HIS A 562 42.81 -7.37 -6.53
N MET A 563 42.43 -7.77 -7.76
CA MET A 563 42.11 -6.86 -8.86
C MET A 563 40.94 -5.92 -8.49
N ALA A 564 39.84 -6.43 -7.96
CA ALA A 564 38.67 -5.64 -7.60
C ALA A 564 38.94 -4.66 -6.43
N VAL A 565 39.81 -5.03 -5.49
CA VAL A 565 40.22 -4.19 -4.35
C VAL A 565 41.16 -3.05 -4.77
N LYS A 566 42.06 -3.29 -5.75
CA LYS A 566 42.98 -2.27 -6.27
C LYS A 566 42.34 -1.32 -7.28
N ASN A 567 41.53 -1.82 -8.22
CA ASN A 567 41.01 -1.02 -9.33
C ASN A 567 39.64 -0.41 -9.03
N ASN A 568 39.63 0.75 -8.38
CA ASN A 568 38.45 1.56 -8.00
C ASN A 568 37.41 1.86 -9.12
N LYS A 569 37.69 1.54 -10.39
CA LYS A 569 36.79 1.76 -11.55
C LYS A 569 36.69 0.54 -12.49
N CYS A 570 36.96 -0.68 -12.02
CA CYS A 570 36.78 -1.89 -12.84
C CYS A 570 35.30 -2.10 -13.21
N PRO A 571 34.91 -2.09 -14.51
CA PRO A 571 33.52 -2.23 -14.92
C PRO A 571 32.98 -3.67 -14.83
N VAL A 572 33.88 -4.65 -14.59
CA VAL A 572 33.59 -6.09 -14.70
C VAL A 572 33.26 -6.74 -13.34
N ILE A 573 33.22 -5.95 -12.27
CA ILE A 573 32.96 -6.44 -10.90
C ILE A 573 31.64 -7.24 -10.79
N PRO A 574 30.49 -6.81 -11.36
CA PRO A 574 29.25 -7.58 -11.31
C PRO A 574 29.33 -8.93 -12.03
N GLN A 575 29.95 -8.97 -13.22
CA GLN A 575 30.13 -10.19 -14.02
C GLN A 575 31.03 -11.19 -13.28
N ALA A 576 32.12 -10.71 -12.66
CA ALA A 576 32.98 -11.52 -11.80
C ALA A 576 32.24 -12.09 -10.58
N GLN A 577 31.42 -11.27 -9.90
CA GLN A 577 30.61 -11.71 -8.76
C GLN A 577 29.52 -12.72 -9.13
N TYR A 578 29.02 -12.70 -10.37
CA TYR A 578 28.05 -13.69 -10.85
C TYR A 578 28.75 -14.99 -11.27
N ALA A 579 29.86 -14.89 -12.03
CA ALA A 579 30.61 -16.04 -12.52
C ALA A 579 31.31 -16.85 -11.42
N LEU A 580 31.77 -16.20 -10.35
CA LEU A 580 32.43 -16.88 -9.23
C LEU A 580 31.44 -17.44 -8.19
N ALA A 581 30.13 -17.12 -8.29
CA ALA A 581 29.13 -17.49 -7.28
C ALA A 581 28.99 -19.01 -7.09
N GLU A 582 29.01 -19.78 -8.19
CA GLU A 582 28.86 -21.25 -8.21
C GLU A 582 30.20 -22.02 -8.13
N THR A 583 31.27 -21.40 -7.63
CA THR A 583 32.56 -22.08 -7.42
C THR A 583 32.49 -23.06 -6.25
N ASN A 584 33.23 -24.18 -6.32
CA ASN A 584 33.48 -25.00 -5.14
C ASN A 584 34.59 -24.34 -4.34
N LEU A 585 34.29 -23.95 -3.10
CA LEU A 585 35.20 -23.25 -2.18
C LEU A 585 35.11 -23.92 -0.80
N GLN A 586 36.24 -24.06 -0.12
CA GLN A 586 36.28 -24.61 1.24
C GLN A 586 35.73 -23.61 2.26
N SER A 587 35.02 -24.08 3.30
CA SER A 587 34.50 -23.22 4.38
C SER A 587 35.59 -22.36 5.01
N ASP A 588 36.77 -22.96 5.24
CA ASP A 588 37.90 -22.28 5.86
C ASP A 588 38.54 -21.24 4.92
N PHE A 589 38.49 -21.43 3.60
CA PHE A 589 38.91 -20.41 2.64
C PHE A 589 37.95 -19.20 2.66
N ILE A 590 36.64 -19.44 2.75
CA ILE A 590 35.64 -18.36 2.88
C ILE A 590 35.84 -17.57 4.18
N VAL A 591 36.08 -18.25 5.31
CA VAL A 591 36.37 -17.60 6.60
C VAL A 591 37.64 -16.73 6.51
N ASN A 592 38.70 -17.23 5.88
CA ASN A 592 39.93 -16.47 5.66
C ASN A 592 39.77 -15.29 4.67
N LEU A 593 38.81 -15.37 3.74
CA LEU A 593 38.43 -14.24 2.88
C LEU A 593 37.58 -13.18 3.60
N LEU A 594 37.00 -13.50 4.77
CA LEU A 594 36.21 -12.60 5.60
C LEU A 594 36.98 -12.04 6.81
N SER A 595 38.04 -12.72 7.27
CA SER A 595 38.90 -12.24 8.36
C SER A 595 39.92 -11.18 7.88
N ARG A 596 40.33 -10.32 8.83
CA ARG A 596 41.44 -9.37 8.68
C ARG A 596 42.73 -10.00 9.18
N PHE A 597 43.87 -9.63 8.59
CA PHE A 597 45.19 -10.09 9.02
C PHE A 597 45.93 -8.92 9.69
N GLU A 598 46.19 -9.02 10.99
CA GLU A 598 46.99 -8.05 11.74
C GLU A 598 48.41 -8.60 12.00
N LYS A 599 49.36 -7.70 12.28
CA LYS A 599 50.80 -8.00 12.07
C LYS A 599 51.49 -8.79 13.18
N ASP A 600 50.89 -8.87 14.36
CA ASP A 600 51.57 -9.31 15.59
C ASP A 600 50.97 -10.58 16.26
N GLU A 601 50.05 -11.30 15.61
CA GLU A 601 49.70 -12.66 16.07
C GLU A 601 50.74 -13.69 15.59
N PRO A 602 51.43 -14.42 16.49
CA PRO A 602 52.38 -15.44 16.09
C PRO A 602 51.62 -16.68 15.58
N TYR A 603 51.73 -16.95 14.27
CA TYR A 603 51.15 -18.11 13.54
C TYR A 603 51.48 -19.47 14.18
N SER A 604 50.75 -19.83 15.24
CA SER A 604 51.01 -21.00 16.07
C SER A 604 49.70 -21.76 16.36
N LYS A 605 49.62 -22.99 15.84
CA LYS A 605 48.51 -23.95 15.99
C LYS A 605 47.22 -23.67 15.19
N MET A 606 47.35 -23.41 13.88
CA MET A 606 46.40 -23.92 12.87
C MET A 606 47.19 -24.58 11.72
N SER A 607 46.53 -25.37 10.85
CA SER A 607 47.21 -26.38 10.02
C SER A 607 48.20 -25.82 8.99
N ARG A 608 49.43 -26.36 8.97
CA ARG A 608 50.45 -26.09 7.95
C ARG A 608 50.26 -26.95 6.69
N THR A 609 49.16 -26.75 5.97
CA THR A 609 48.94 -27.34 4.64
C THR A 609 47.95 -26.49 3.84
N ASN A 610 48.46 -25.58 2.99
CA ASN A 610 47.88 -25.13 1.70
C ASN A 610 48.64 -23.89 1.18
N ASN A 611 49.18 -23.97 -0.05
CA ASN A 611 49.90 -22.85 -0.68
C ASN A 611 49.01 -21.61 -0.87
N VAL A 612 47.70 -21.83 -1.07
CA VAL A 612 46.70 -20.77 -1.28
C VAL A 612 46.52 -19.89 -0.04
N PHE A 613 46.62 -20.44 1.17
CA PHE A 613 46.52 -19.65 2.41
C PHE A 613 47.73 -18.71 2.55
N GLU A 614 48.94 -19.19 2.25
CA GLU A 614 50.15 -18.36 2.26
C GLU A 614 50.10 -17.27 1.18
N MET A 615 49.55 -17.58 0.00
CA MET A 615 49.27 -16.60 -1.05
C MET A 615 48.25 -15.54 -0.60
N LEU A 616 47.14 -15.94 0.02
CA LEU A 616 46.10 -15.04 0.52
C LEU A 616 46.66 -14.10 1.59
N CYS A 617 47.35 -14.62 2.60
CA CYS A 617 48.00 -13.80 3.63
C CYS A 617 48.99 -12.79 3.02
N LYS A 618 49.90 -13.23 2.12
CA LYS A 618 50.86 -12.32 1.44
C LYS A 618 50.19 -11.28 0.54
N THR A 619 49.01 -11.57 0.01
CA THR A 619 48.28 -10.69 -0.94
C THR A 619 47.54 -9.55 -0.22
N PHE A 620 47.19 -9.72 1.06
CA PHE A 620 46.41 -8.77 1.84
C PHE A 620 47.12 -8.28 3.14
N GLN A 621 48.39 -8.64 3.36
CA GLN A 621 49.16 -8.37 4.59
C GLN A 621 49.35 -6.89 4.96
N ASP A 622 49.18 -5.99 3.99
CA ASP A 622 49.31 -4.53 4.11
C ASP A 622 48.02 -3.79 3.67
N GLU A 623 46.86 -4.45 3.69
CA GLU A 623 45.61 -3.85 3.22
C GLU A 623 45.13 -2.69 4.14
N THR A 624 44.67 -1.60 3.52
CA THR A 624 44.02 -0.51 4.26
C THR A 624 42.61 -0.89 4.70
N ILE A 625 42.05 -0.22 5.71
CA ILE A 625 40.68 -0.45 6.19
C ILE A 625 39.65 -0.31 5.05
N GLU A 626 39.87 0.61 4.09
CA GLU A 626 39.03 0.74 2.89
C GLU A 626 39.16 -0.45 1.93
N GLN A 627 40.37 -1.00 1.77
CA GLN A 627 40.63 -2.15 0.92
C GLN A 627 40.01 -3.42 1.51
N PHE A 628 40.15 -3.62 2.82
CA PHE A 628 39.49 -4.70 3.56
C PHE A 628 37.96 -4.62 3.44
N ASN A 629 37.39 -3.42 3.58
CA ASN A 629 35.95 -3.21 3.37
C ASN A 629 35.50 -3.56 1.94
N LYS A 630 36.29 -3.21 0.90
CA LYS A 630 36.02 -3.61 -0.49
C LYS A 630 36.12 -5.12 -0.68
N ARG A 631 37.07 -5.79 -0.01
CA ARG A 631 37.21 -7.26 0.02
C ARG A 631 35.95 -7.92 0.59
N ILE A 632 35.50 -7.52 1.78
CA ILE A 632 34.27 -8.07 2.39
C ILE A 632 33.04 -7.84 1.49
N ILE A 633 32.81 -6.61 1.01
CA ILE A 633 31.64 -6.28 0.17
C ILE A 633 31.65 -7.10 -1.12
N PHE A 634 32.82 -7.35 -1.74
CA PHE A 634 32.91 -8.22 -2.91
C PHE A 634 32.53 -9.68 -2.58
N VAL A 635 33.09 -10.23 -1.50
CA VAL A 635 32.86 -11.62 -1.08
C VAL A 635 31.39 -11.85 -0.71
N ILE A 636 30.78 -10.95 0.06
CA ILE A 636 29.37 -11.07 0.47
C ILE A 636 28.42 -10.91 -0.73
N LYS A 637 28.73 -10.06 -1.72
CA LYS A 637 27.96 -9.99 -2.98
C LYS A 637 28.09 -11.27 -3.81
N MET A 638 29.29 -11.83 -3.93
CA MET A 638 29.53 -13.10 -4.63
C MET A 638 28.74 -14.27 -3.98
N LEU A 639 28.79 -14.38 -2.64
CA LEU A 639 28.04 -15.41 -1.89
C LEU A 639 26.51 -15.22 -2.01
N ASN A 640 26.02 -13.98 -2.02
CA ASN A 640 24.59 -13.69 -2.22
C ASN A 640 24.08 -14.08 -3.62
N ASN A 641 24.91 -14.03 -4.66
CA ASN A 641 24.52 -14.39 -6.03
C ASN A 641 24.32 -15.91 -6.24
N ARG A 642 24.87 -16.76 -5.37
CA ARG A 642 24.90 -18.22 -5.50
C ARG A 642 23.52 -18.86 -5.38
N SER A 643 23.22 -19.91 -6.14
CA SER A 643 21.91 -20.59 -6.14
C SER A 643 21.62 -21.35 -4.84
N SER A 644 22.63 -22.00 -4.27
CA SER A 644 22.56 -22.73 -3.00
C SER A 644 23.66 -22.27 -2.04
N PRO A 645 23.33 -21.79 -0.81
CA PRO A 645 24.34 -21.25 0.09
C PRO A 645 25.29 -22.36 0.61
N ILE A 646 26.56 -22.00 0.82
CA ILE A 646 27.48 -22.79 1.64
C ILE A 646 27.15 -22.43 3.10
N VAL A 647 26.93 -23.44 3.95
CA VAL A 647 26.47 -23.25 5.33
C VAL A 647 27.33 -24.09 6.28
N ASP A 648 27.98 -23.40 7.20
CA ASP A 648 28.94 -23.91 8.18
C ASP A 648 28.90 -23.01 9.42
N ALA A 649 29.06 -23.58 10.61
CA ALA A 649 29.16 -22.86 11.89
C ALA A 649 30.17 -21.70 11.80
N LYS A 650 31.36 -21.96 11.22
CA LYS A 650 32.45 -20.97 11.18
C LYS A 650 32.03 -19.73 10.39
N ILE A 651 31.31 -19.91 9.28
CA ILE A 651 30.83 -18.82 8.43
C ILE A 651 29.75 -18.00 9.16
N PHE A 652 28.81 -18.65 9.88
CA PHE A 652 27.85 -17.93 10.72
C PHE A 652 28.55 -17.05 11.77
N HIS A 653 29.53 -17.61 12.49
CA HIS A 653 30.29 -16.87 13.50
C HIS A 653 31.06 -15.68 12.90
N SER A 654 31.69 -15.84 11.74
CA SER A 654 32.36 -14.74 11.02
C SER A 654 31.39 -13.64 10.56
N LEU A 655 30.21 -13.99 10.03
CA LEU A 655 29.21 -13.02 9.58
C LEU A 655 28.59 -12.25 10.75
N PHE A 656 28.31 -12.91 11.88
CA PHE A 656 27.87 -12.22 13.11
C PHE A 656 28.99 -11.36 13.72
N GLY A 657 30.27 -11.76 13.58
CA GLY A 657 31.42 -10.92 13.93
C GLY A 657 31.48 -9.63 13.11
N ILE A 658 31.36 -9.74 11.79
CA ILE A 658 31.33 -8.58 10.87
C ILE A 658 30.14 -7.65 11.20
N LEU A 659 28.95 -8.20 11.48
CA LEU A 659 27.83 -7.38 11.92
C LEU A 659 28.14 -6.65 13.24
N LYS A 660 28.78 -7.31 14.21
CA LYS A 660 29.14 -6.68 15.49
C LYS A 660 30.18 -5.55 15.35
N GLU A 661 31.11 -5.68 14.41
CA GLU A 661 32.19 -4.71 14.19
C GLU A 661 31.76 -3.52 13.31
N TYR A 662 30.93 -3.73 12.27
CA TYR A 662 30.67 -2.72 11.22
C TYR A 662 29.27 -2.07 11.24
N CYS A 663 28.33 -2.54 12.10
CA CYS A 663 26.93 -2.09 12.11
C CYS A 663 26.70 -0.58 12.37
N VAL A 664 27.66 0.14 12.98
CA VAL A 664 27.46 1.54 13.41
C VAL A 664 27.72 2.54 12.27
N GLU A 665 28.49 2.16 11.24
CA GLU A 665 29.00 3.11 10.23
C GLU A 665 28.48 2.86 8.80
N ARG A 666 28.03 1.65 8.43
CA ARG A 666 27.89 1.25 7.01
C ARG A 666 26.61 0.46 6.71
N ASP A 667 25.62 1.16 6.15
CA ASP A 667 24.31 0.60 5.80
C ASP A 667 24.36 -0.54 4.77
N GLU A 668 25.08 -0.35 3.66
CA GLU A 668 25.06 -1.30 2.53
C GLU A 668 25.61 -2.69 2.94
N LEU A 669 26.76 -2.71 3.63
CA LEU A 669 27.40 -3.93 4.11
C LEU A 669 26.49 -4.68 5.09
N THR A 670 25.87 -3.97 6.02
CA THR A 670 24.96 -4.54 7.02
C THR A 670 23.77 -5.22 6.35
N ILE A 671 23.13 -4.56 5.38
CA ILE A 671 21.99 -5.12 4.63
C ILE A 671 22.39 -6.41 3.90
N GLN A 672 23.49 -6.40 3.16
CA GLN A 672 23.94 -7.55 2.35
C GLN A 672 24.39 -8.75 3.21
N THR A 673 24.95 -8.48 4.39
CA THR A 673 25.31 -9.50 5.37
C THR A 673 24.06 -10.16 5.97
N VAL A 674 23.02 -9.37 6.27
CA VAL A 674 21.75 -9.90 6.79
C VAL A 674 20.96 -10.67 5.72
N ASP A 675 20.92 -10.22 4.46
CA ASP A 675 20.30 -11.01 3.38
C ASP A 675 21.00 -12.36 3.17
N LEU A 676 22.34 -12.42 3.30
CA LEU A 676 23.10 -13.67 3.24
C LEU A 676 22.73 -14.61 4.39
N LEU A 677 22.64 -14.12 5.62
CA LEU A 677 22.19 -14.89 6.78
C LEU A 677 20.75 -15.41 6.60
N ILE A 678 19.82 -14.57 6.11
CA ILE A 678 18.45 -15.00 5.78
C ILE A 678 18.46 -16.14 4.76
N LYS A 679 19.32 -16.08 3.75
CA LYS A 679 19.45 -17.10 2.70
C LYS A 679 20.03 -18.41 3.24
N MET A 680 21.06 -18.36 4.07
CA MET A 680 21.63 -19.52 4.77
C MET A 680 20.59 -20.21 5.66
N LEU A 681 19.85 -19.44 6.48
CA LEU A 681 18.84 -19.99 7.41
C LEU A 681 17.62 -20.57 6.69
N LYS A 682 17.17 -19.98 5.56
CA LYS A 682 16.04 -20.48 4.77
C LYS A 682 16.38 -21.68 3.88
N SER A 683 17.66 -21.94 3.61
CA SER A 683 18.09 -23.03 2.72
C SER A 683 19.40 -23.70 3.15
N PRO A 684 19.48 -24.27 4.37
CA PRO A 684 20.73 -24.79 4.94
C PRO A 684 21.26 -26.09 4.29
N GLY A 685 20.55 -26.63 3.30
CA GLY A 685 20.99 -27.79 2.52
C GLY A 685 21.10 -29.07 3.34
N LYS A 686 22.33 -29.49 3.65
CA LYS A 686 22.64 -30.66 4.49
C LYS A 686 23.03 -30.29 5.93
N TYR A 687 23.26 -29.01 6.21
CA TYR A 687 23.72 -28.55 7.51
C TYR A 687 22.56 -28.43 8.49
N GLN A 688 22.77 -28.84 9.75
CA GLN A 688 21.79 -28.65 10.82
C GLN A 688 22.21 -27.44 11.65
N VAL A 689 21.52 -26.31 11.47
CA VAL A 689 21.81 -25.06 12.19
C VAL A 689 21.51 -25.26 13.68
N SER A 690 22.51 -25.03 14.53
CA SER A 690 22.36 -25.14 15.98
C SER A 690 21.88 -23.81 16.59
N PRO A 691 21.20 -23.82 17.74
CA PRO A 691 20.85 -22.58 18.45
C PRO A 691 22.06 -21.75 18.89
N THR A 692 23.25 -22.36 18.92
CA THR A 692 24.54 -21.71 19.22
C THR A 692 25.15 -20.96 18.02
N ASP A 693 24.73 -21.22 16.79
CA ASP A 693 25.22 -20.50 15.60
C ASP A 693 24.54 -19.13 15.41
N ILE A 694 23.52 -18.81 16.21
CA ILE A 694 22.64 -17.65 16.02
C ILE A 694 22.70 -16.72 17.24
N ASN A 695 23.38 -15.58 17.11
CA ASN A 695 23.45 -14.58 18.19
C ASN A 695 22.19 -13.68 18.21
N ILE A 696 21.12 -14.17 18.83
CA ILE A 696 19.81 -13.49 18.91
C ILE A 696 19.89 -12.24 19.81
N ASP A 697 20.62 -12.27 20.91
CA ASP A 697 20.87 -11.11 21.78
C ASP A 697 21.37 -9.91 20.97
N PHE A 698 22.39 -10.12 20.14
CA PHE A 698 22.95 -9.08 19.30
C PHE A 698 21.98 -8.60 18.20
N VAL A 699 21.18 -9.49 17.60
CA VAL A 699 20.13 -9.08 16.64
C VAL A 699 19.10 -8.16 17.31
N VAL A 700 18.70 -8.48 18.54
CA VAL A 700 17.72 -7.70 19.32
C VAL A 700 18.34 -6.38 19.85
N GLU A 701 19.61 -6.38 20.24
CA GLU A 701 20.37 -5.17 20.55
C GLU A 701 20.44 -4.25 19.34
N MET A 702 20.81 -4.77 18.16
CA MET A 702 20.84 -4.03 16.91
C MET A 702 19.47 -3.48 16.50
N MET A 703 18.38 -4.24 16.67
CA MET A 703 17.03 -3.70 16.45
C MET A 703 16.75 -2.48 17.34
N ARG A 704 17.22 -2.48 18.60
CA ARG A 704 16.98 -1.39 19.56
C ARG A 704 17.86 -0.15 19.33
N THR A 705 19.07 -0.31 18.79
CA THR A 705 20.01 0.80 18.53
C THR A 705 19.86 1.40 17.13
N THR A 706 19.42 0.62 16.15
CA THR A 706 19.34 1.04 14.73
C THR A 706 18.31 2.15 14.52
N HIS A 707 18.72 3.23 13.86
CA HIS A 707 17.81 4.28 13.36
C HIS A 707 17.45 4.12 11.88
N ASN A 708 18.13 3.23 11.13
CA ASN A 708 17.83 2.97 9.73
C ASN A 708 16.70 1.93 9.54
N HIS A 709 15.59 2.40 8.98
CA HIS A 709 14.40 1.61 8.64
C HIS A 709 14.68 0.44 7.67
N HIS A 710 15.70 0.55 6.80
CA HIS A 710 16.08 -0.53 5.88
C HIS A 710 16.76 -1.70 6.62
N ILE A 711 17.75 -1.42 7.47
CA ILE A 711 18.39 -2.44 8.32
C ILE A 711 17.34 -3.08 9.23
N LEU A 712 16.48 -2.28 9.87
CA LEU A 712 15.41 -2.76 10.73
C LEU A 712 14.47 -3.76 10.03
N ARG A 713 14.03 -3.48 8.79
CA ARG A 713 13.24 -4.44 7.99
C ARG A 713 13.99 -5.75 7.74
N GLN A 714 15.30 -5.70 7.53
CA GLN A 714 16.12 -6.89 7.31
C GLN A 714 16.32 -7.69 8.61
N LEU A 715 16.54 -7.02 9.75
CA LEU A 715 16.61 -7.68 11.06
C LEU A 715 15.26 -8.34 11.43
N LEU A 716 14.13 -7.74 11.08
CA LEU A 716 12.81 -8.38 11.22
C LEU A 716 12.66 -9.61 10.31
N ARG A 717 13.07 -9.54 9.03
CA ARG A 717 13.05 -10.71 8.11
C ARG A 717 14.01 -11.83 8.56
N LEU A 718 15.13 -11.47 9.19
CA LEU A 718 16.05 -12.42 9.84
C LEU A 718 15.39 -13.08 11.04
N LEU A 719 14.73 -12.30 11.91
CA LEU A 719 13.98 -12.80 13.05
C LEU A 719 12.88 -13.80 12.61
N THR A 720 12.11 -13.51 11.54
CA THR A 720 11.12 -14.45 10.98
C THR A 720 11.75 -15.80 10.58
N ALA A 721 12.97 -15.79 10.03
CA ALA A 721 13.69 -17.02 9.66
C ALA A 721 14.23 -17.77 10.89
N VAL A 722 14.80 -17.07 11.86
CA VAL A 722 15.29 -17.65 13.12
C VAL A 722 14.15 -18.28 13.94
N VAL A 723 12.97 -17.66 13.95
CA VAL A 723 11.76 -18.18 14.59
C VAL A 723 11.33 -19.55 14.02
N GLN A 724 11.66 -19.88 12.77
CA GLN A 724 11.34 -21.20 12.21
C GLN A 724 12.32 -22.30 12.66
N LEU A 725 13.44 -21.93 13.29
CA LEU A 725 14.53 -22.83 13.69
C LEU A 725 14.65 -22.97 15.22
N SER A 726 14.62 -21.85 15.96
CA SER A 726 14.84 -21.83 17.42
C SER A 726 13.85 -20.94 18.21
N PRO A 727 12.53 -21.23 18.20
CA PRO A 727 11.52 -20.48 18.96
C PRO A 727 11.86 -20.21 20.43
N ALA A 728 12.38 -21.20 21.15
CA ALA A 728 12.71 -21.08 22.57
C ALA A 728 13.67 -19.90 22.86
N ASN A 729 14.69 -19.73 22.02
CA ASN A 729 15.67 -18.65 22.13
C ASN A 729 15.15 -17.31 21.57
N VAL A 730 13.98 -17.26 20.91
CA VAL A 730 13.33 -16.00 20.53
C VAL A 730 12.32 -15.57 21.60
N MET A 731 11.64 -16.53 22.24
CA MET A 731 10.67 -16.27 23.31
C MET A 731 11.29 -15.49 24.48
N SER A 732 12.54 -15.76 24.84
CA SER A 732 13.31 -15.01 25.86
C SER A 732 13.41 -13.51 25.58
N HIS A 733 13.39 -13.07 24.31
CA HIS A 733 13.56 -11.67 23.92
C HIS A 733 12.27 -11.01 23.40
N MET A 734 11.12 -11.70 23.49
CA MET A 734 9.84 -11.18 23.02
C MET A 734 9.47 -9.82 23.64
N MET A 735 9.70 -9.62 24.93
CA MET A 735 9.46 -8.31 25.59
C MET A 735 10.15 -7.16 24.84
N SER A 736 11.42 -7.33 24.46
CA SER A 736 12.18 -6.33 23.69
C SER A 736 11.69 -6.18 22.25
N ILE A 737 11.36 -7.28 21.57
CA ILE A 737 10.84 -7.30 20.20
C ILE A 737 9.50 -6.52 20.13
N PHE A 738 8.53 -6.91 20.96
CA PHE A 738 7.21 -6.28 21.00
C PHE A 738 7.24 -4.81 21.48
N THR A 739 8.07 -4.48 22.49
CA THR A 739 8.29 -3.08 22.90
C THR A 739 8.86 -2.24 21.76
N PHE A 740 9.78 -2.80 20.97
CA PHE A 740 10.31 -2.10 19.80
C PHE A 740 9.26 -1.96 18.68
N MET A 741 8.41 -2.98 18.45
CA MET A 741 7.33 -2.93 17.46
C MET A 741 6.27 -1.85 17.75
N GLY A 742 6.03 -1.54 19.02
CA GLY A 742 5.21 -0.39 19.44
C GLY A 742 5.92 0.96 19.36
N SER A 743 7.26 0.99 19.29
CA SER A 743 8.06 2.22 19.41
C SER A 743 7.84 3.22 18.26
N GLY A 744 8.17 4.49 18.50
CA GLY A 744 7.91 5.60 17.58
C GLY A 744 8.58 5.47 16.19
N LEU A 745 9.63 4.67 16.05
CA LEU A 745 10.35 4.45 14.79
C LEU A 745 9.46 3.77 13.75
N LEU A 746 8.76 2.70 14.12
CA LEU A 746 7.92 1.93 13.20
C LEU A 746 6.60 2.62 12.85
N ARG A 747 6.17 3.64 13.62
CA ARG A 747 4.88 4.35 13.44
C ARG A 747 4.80 5.18 12.15
N LYS A 748 5.88 5.33 11.37
CA LYS A 748 5.95 6.19 10.17
C LYS A 748 5.92 5.44 8.82
N ASP A 749 6.05 4.11 8.82
CA ASP A 749 6.40 3.37 7.61
C ASP A 749 5.24 2.85 6.75
N ASN A 750 5.55 2.67 5.46
CA ASN A 750 4.72 2.13 4.37
C ASN A 750 4.26 0.67 4.58
N GLU A 751 3.30 0.25 3.75
CA GLU A 751 2.71 -1.10 3.67
C GLU A 751 3.74 -2.25 3.68
N LEU A 752 4.88 -2.09 3.01
CA LEU A 752 5.96 -3.09 3.01
C LEU A 752 6.55 -3.39 4.40
N THR A 753 6.68 -2.38 5.26
CA THR A 753 7.13 -2.59 6.66
C THR A 753 6.01 -3.25 7.48
N LEU A 754 4.75 -2.92 7.20
CA LEU A 754 3.58 -3.52 7.84
C LEU A 754 3.41 -5.00 7.49
N GLY A 755 3.62 -5.40 6.23
CA GLY A 755 3.59 -6.80 5.81
C GLY A 755 4.70 -7.63 6.46
N ILE A 756 5.94 -7.11 6.56
CA ILE A 756 7.02 -7.79 7.29
C ILE A 756 6.68 -7.95 8.78
N ILE A 757 6.02 -6.96 9.38
CA ILE A 757 5.50 -7.07 10.75
C ILE A 757 4.43 -8.17 10.84
N GLU A 758 3.50 -8.24 9.89
CA GLU A 758 2.50 -9.31 9.81
C GLU A 758 3.15 -10.69 9.75
N ASP A 759 4.14 -10.89 8.86
CA ASP A 759 4.94 -12.11 8.74
C ASP A 759 5.66 -12.48 10.05
N THR A 760 6.25 -11.49 10.77
CA THR A 760 6.91 -11.76 12.06
C THR A 760 5.93 -12.20 13.13
N LEU A 761 4.77 -11.55 13.25
CA LEU A 761 3.74 -11.90 14.23
C LEU A 761 3.15 -13.28 13.93
N GLU A 762 2.82 -13.54 12.66
CA GLU A 762 2.31 -14.83 12.23
C GLU A 762 3.33 -15.94 12.53
N ALA A 763 4.62 -15.75 12.20
CA ALA A 763 5.66 -16.73 12.50
C ALA A 763 5.84 -16.99 14.01
N LEU A 764 5.83 -15.93 14.84
CA LEU A 764 6.00 -16.05 16.30
C LEU A 764 4.88 -16.87 16.95
N PHE A 765 3.63 -16.65 16.55
CA PHE A 765 2.49 -17.43 17.06
C PHE A 765 2.41 -18.82 16.40
N LEU A 766 2.72 -18.95 15.10
CA LEU A 766 2.77 -20.23 14.39
C LEU A 766 3.81 -21.18 15.00
N ALA A 767 4.95 -20.67 15.47
CA ALA A 767 5.98 -21.49 16.10
C ALA A 767 5.43 -22.26 17.31
N ILE A 768 4.73 -21.57 18.22
CA ILE A 768 4.11 -22.15 19.42
C ILE A 768 3.07 -23.21 19.03
N CYS A 769 2.26 -22.94 17.99
CA CYS A 769 1.21 -23.85 17.52
C CYS A 769 1.72 -25.01 16.65
N LYS A 770 2.91 -24.92 16.01
CA LYS A 770 3.43 -25.94 15.07
C LYS A 770 4.58 -26.80 15.62
N GLN A 771 5.31 -26.38 16.65
CA GLN A 771 6.35 -27.24 17.25
C GLN A 771 5.79 -28.51 17.94
N ASN A 772 4.48 -28.52 18.24
CA ASN A 772 3.96 -29.19 19.43
C ASN A 772 3.01 -30.36 19.17
N GLU A 773 3.18 -31.11 18.07
CA GLU A 773 2.55 -32.45 17.92
C GLU A 773 3.00 -33.47 18.99
N LYS A 774 4.02 -33.13 19.79
CA LYS A 774 4.59 -33.97 20.86
C LYS A 774 4.42 -33.43 22.28
N ILE A 775 3.89 -32.21 22.46
CA ILE A 775 3.72 -31.55 23.76
C ILE A 775 2.23 -31.55 24.15
N PRO A 776 1.86 -31.81 25.41
CA PRO A 776 0.45 -31.78 25.83
C PRO A 776 -0.19 -30.40 25.58
N PRO A 777 -1.46 -30.34 25.14
CA PRO A 777 -2.10 -29.08 24.73
C PRO A 777 -2.13 -28.02 25.83
N SER A 778 -2.23 -28.43 27.10
CA SER A 778 -2.21 -27.53 28.26
C SER A 778 -0.88 -26.79 28.46
N GLU A 779 0.23 -27.30 27.92
CA GLU A 779 1.55 -26.64 27.99
C GLU A 779 1.74 -25.67 26.82
N MET A 780 1.33 -26.04 25.61
CA MET A 780 1.20 -25.12 24.47
C MET A 780 0.31 -23.91 24.82
N GLN A 781 -0.82 -24.14 25.50
CA GLN A 781 -1.73 -23.07 25.92
C GLN A 781 -1.12 -22.15 26.98
N ARG A 782 -0.23 -22.64 27.86
CA ARG A 782 0.53 -21.77 28.79
C ARG A 782 1.53 -20.88 28.05
N GLN A 783 2.30 -21.46 27.14
CA GLN A 783 3.22 -20.69 26.28
C GLN A 783 2.46 -19.61 25.48
N LEU A 784 1.28 -19.94 24.96
CA LEU A 784 0.40 -18.99 24.25
C LEU A 784 -0.09 -17.86 25.17
N ILE A 785 -0.45 -18.16 26.43
CA ILE A 785 -0.82 -17.16 27.45
C ILE A 785 0.34 -16.21 27.74
N ASP A 786 1.55 -16.73 27.93
CA ASP A 786 2.72 -15.90 28.25
C ASP A 786 3.07 -14.95 27.07
N VAL A 787 3.02 -15.44 25.84
CA VAL A 787 3.28 -14.62 24.64
C VAL A 787 2.15 -13.62 24.38
N ALA A 788 0.88 -13.99 24.57
CA ALA A 788 -0.25 -13.06 24.52
C ALA A 788 -0.14 -11.96 25.61
N ARG A 789 0.36 -12.30 26.80
CA ARG A 789 0.57 -11.38 27.93
C ARG A 789 1.68 -10.37 27.64
N VAL A 790 2.75 -10.80 26.95
CA VAL A 790 3.78 -9.90 26.42
C VAL A 790 3.21 -8.96 25.34
N PHE A 791 2.50 -9.50 24.34
CA PHE A 791 1.88 -8.69 23.27
C PHE A 791 0.89 -7.64 23.84
N ALA A 792 0.08 -8.03 24.82
CA ALA A 792 -0.85 -7.14 25.51
C ALA A 792 -0.15 -6.01 26.28
N ALA A 793 1.09 -6.20 26.75
CA ALA A 793 1.87 -5.13 27.38
C ALA A 793 2.11 -3.95 26.44
N SER A 794 2.47 -4.26 25.18
CA SER A 794 2.70 -3.32 24.08
C SER A 794 1.44 -2.81 23.36
N ALA A 795 0.25 -3.32 23.68
CA ALA A 795 -0.99 -2.99 22.95
C ALA A 795 -1.31 -1.48 22.88
N CYS A 796 -0.99 -0.72 23.94
CA CYS A 796 -1.20 0.73 23.97
C CYS A 796 -0.29 1.52 23.01
N ASP A 797 0.84 0.94 22.62
CA ASP A 797 1.84 1.57 21.74
C ASP A 797 1.58 1.26 20.25
N ILE A 798 0.66 0.35 19.96
CA ILE A 798 0.22 0.00 18.59
C ILE A 798 -0.82 1.04 18.11
N PRO A 799 -0.54 1.79 17.01
CA PRO A 799 -1.50 2.72 16.41
C PRO A 799 -2.78 2.01 15.93
N ALA A 800 -3.93 2.66 16.09
CA ALA A 800 -5.24 2.08 15.76
C ALA A 800 -5.31 1.45 14.35
N HIS A 801 -4.82 2.16 13.33
CA HIS A 801 -4.80 1.69 11.94
C HIS A 801 -3.96 0.42 11.68
N ARG A 802 -3.21 -0.09 12.67
CA ARG A 802 -2.41 -1.33 12.57
C ARG A 802 -2.99 -2.48 13.39
N ARG A 803 -3.93 -2.22 14.30
CA ARG A 803 -4.50 -3.23 15.22
C ARG A 803 -5.18 -4.36 14.44
N THR A 804 -5.99 -4.03 13.44
CA THR A 804 -6.61 -5.00 12.51
C THR A 804 -5.59 -5.93 11.83
N CYS A 805 -4.53 -5.38 11.24
CA CYS A 805 -3.47 -6.17 10.59
C CYS A 805 -2.80 -7.12 11.60
N MET A 806 -2.36 -6.61 12.74
CA MET A 806 -1.68 -7.43 13.77
C MET A 806 -2.61 -8.50 14.36
N ALA A 807 -3.89 -8.18 14.58
CA ALA A 807 -4.88 -9.14 15.04
C ALA A 807 -5.18 -10.22 13.99
N ASN A 808 -5.26 -9.86 12.70
CA ASN A 808 -5.40 -10.82 11.60
C ASN A 808 -4.16 -11.72 11.46
N ALA A 809 -2.94 -11.22 11.68
CA ALA A 809 -1.72 -12.03 11.71
C ALA A 809 -1.82 -13.16 12.76
N ILE A 810 -2.27 -12.79 13.96
CA ILE A 810 -2.46 -13.73 15.06
C ILE A 810 -3.63 -14.69 14.76
N ALA A 811 -4.72 -14.22 14.14
CA ALA A 811 -5.83 -15.08 13.71
C ALA A 811 -5.44 -16.09 12.61
N ARG A 812 -4.52 -15.74 11.71
CA ARG A 812 -3.97 -16.67 10.69
C ARG A 812 -3.02 -17.70 11.31
N ALA A 813 -2.29 -17.33 12.37
CA ALA A 813 -1.38 -18.21 13.08
C ALA A 813 -2.05 -19.19 14.06
N VAL A 814 -3.08 -18.72 14.78
CA VAL A 814 -3.65 -19.43 15.93
C VAL A 814 -4.93 -20.14 15.55
N GLN A 815 -5.07 -21.40 15.93
CA GLN A 815 -6.33 -22.14 15.72
C GLN A 815 -7.47 -21.48 16.51
N HIS A 816 -8.64 -21.36 15.88
CA HIS A 816 -9.87 -20.80 16.47
C HIS A 816 -10.15 -21.26 17.92
N THR A 817 -9.96 -22.56 18.22
CA THR A 817 -10.06 -23.19 19.55
C THR A 817 -9.20 -22.57 20.66
N ASN A 818 -8.22 -21.72 20.33
CA ASN A 818 -7.35 -21.02 21.28
C ASN A 818 -7.49 -19.48 21.19
N ALA A 819 -8.33 -18.95 20.30
CA ALA A 819 -8.49 -17.50 20.15
C ALA A 819 -9.12 -16.83 21.39
N TRP A 820 -10.05 -17.53 22.06
CA TRP A 820 -10.66 -17.06 23.31
C TRP A 820 -9.62 -16.85 24.43
N ILE A 821 -8.56 -17.65 24.46
CA ILE A 821 -7.45 -17.54 25.43
C ILE A 821 -6.73 -16.21 25.23
N ILE A 822 -6.39 -15.87 23.98
CA ILE A 822 -5.68 -14.63 23.65
C ILE A 822 -6.56 -13.41 23.93
N SER A 823 -7.83 -13.43 23.51
CA SER A 823 -8.80 -12.36 23.84
C SER A 823 -8.97 -12.19 25.35
N GLY A 824 -9.01 -13.30 26.11
CA GLY A 824 -9.03 -13.30 27.57
C GLY A 824 -7.80 -12.64 28.20
N VAL A 825 -6.59 -12.96 27.74
CA VAL A 825 -5.34 -12.37 28.26
C VAL A 825 -5.21 -10.89 27.88
N ILE A 826 -5.60 -10.50 26.66
CA ILE A 826 -5.63 -9.09 26.22
C ILE A 826 -6.56 -8.26 27.12
N LEU A 827 -7.77 -8.77 27.42
CA LEU A 827 -8.75 -8.07 28.24
C LEU A 827 -8.49 -8.18 29.75
N GLU A 828 -7.77 -9.20 30.22
CA GLU A 828 -7.24 -9.25 31.59
C GLU A 828 -6.19 -8.14 31.79
N HIS A 829 -5.22 -8.02 30.88
CA HIS A 829 -4.18 -6.99 30.98
C HIS A 829 -4.75 -5.56 30.95
N PHE A 830 -5.85 -5.33 30.22
CA PHE A 830 -6.66 -4.11 30.32
C PHE A 830 -7.23 -3.92 31.73
N CYS A 831 -7.95 -4.92 32.25
CA CYS A 831 -8.58 -4.88 33.58
C CYS A 831 -7.57 -4.75 34.72
N ALA A 832 -6.35 -5.28 34.56
CA ALA A 832 -5.26 -5.12 35.51
C ALA A 832 -4.84 -3.64 35.67
N ARG A 833 -4.78 -2.90 34.56
CA ARG A 833 -4.36 -1.48 34.47
C ARG A 833 -5.45 -0.49 34.90
N TRP A 834 -6.73 -0.90 34.84
CA TRP A 834 -7.93 -0.07 35.09
C TRP A 834 -7.89 0.89 36.31
N GLN A 835 -7.20 0.50 37.39
CA GLN A 835 -7.16 1.27 38.65
C GLN A 835 -5.88 2.11 38.88
N ARG A 836 -4.92 2.15 37.94
CA ARG A 836 -3.67 2.93 38.11
C ARG A 836 -3.78 4.31 37.45
N SER A 837 -3.42 5.34 38.22
CA SER A 837 -3.51 6.78 37.92
C SER A 837 -4.92 7.39 37.84
N LEU A 838 -5.16 8.42 38.66
CA LEU A 838 -6.36 9.27 38.69
C LEU A 838 -6.24 10.54 37.83
N SER A 839 -5.05 10.87 37.33
CA SER A 839 -4.76 12.13 36.61
C SER A 839 -4.86 12.05 35.09
N ASP A 840 -5.08 10.86 34.52
CA ASP A 840 -4.77 10.58 33.11
C ASP A 840 -6.00 10.14 32.29
N THR A 841 -7.13 10.84 32.45
CA THR A 841 -8.44 10.47 31.85
C THR A 841 -8.39 10.30 30.34
N ASN A 842 -7.66 11.14 29.62
CA ASN A 842 -7.59 11.10 28.16
C ASN A 842 -6.82 9.86 27.64
N LYS A 843 -5.86 9.33 28.41
CA LYS A 843 -5.18 8.07 28.06
C LYS A 843 -6.05 6.84 28.31
N ARG A 844 -7.03 6.92 29.22
CA ARG A 844 -7.91 5.78 29.57
C ARG A 844 -8.77 5.34 28.38
N PHE A 845 -9.41 6.28 27.68
CA PHE A 845 -10.24 5.98 26.50
C PHE A 845 -9.42 5.38 25.37
N SER A 846 -8.36 6.08 24.91
CA SER A 846 -7.48 5.57 23.83
C SER A 846 -6.80 4.24 24.14
N GLY A 847 -6.64 3.92 25.43
CA GLY A 847 -6.16 2.63 25.91
C GLY A 847 -7.26 1.56 25.89
N GLN A 848 -8.46 1.87 26.38
CA GLN A 848 -9.62 0.96 26.32
C GLN A 848 -9.94 0.55 24.88
N ASP A 849 -10.00 1.53 23.97
CA ASP A 849 -10.18 1.28 22.55
C ASP A 849 -9.12 0.30 22.03
N ALA A 850 -7.85 0.42 22.44
CA ALA A 850 -6.78 -0.46 21.98
C ALA A 850 -6.97 -1.94 22.30
N PHE A 851 -7.40 -2.27 23.52
CA PHE A 851 -7.63 -3.66 23.93
C PHE A 851 -8.94 -4.22 23.37
N GLU A 852 -10.00 -3.40 23.32
CA GLU A 852 -11.29 -3.82 22.75
C GLU A 852 -11.24 -3.96 21.22
N ASP A 853 -10.51 -3.09 20.50
CA ASP A 853 -10.23 -3.21 19.07
C ASP A 853 -9.48 -4.51 18.77
N LEU A 854 -8.36 -4.75 19.46
CA LEU A 854 -7.51 -5.93 19.21
C LEU A 854 -8.25 -7.24 19.47
N ALA A 855 -9.02 -7.33 20.55
CA ALA A 855 -9.79 -8.54 20.87
C ALA A 855 -10.98 -8.75 19.91
N LEU A 856 -11.62 -7.66 19.43
CA LEU A 856 -12.71 -7.75 18.45
C LEU A 856 -12.19 -8.15 17.07
N GLU A 857 -11.18 -7.45 16.56
CA GLU A 857 -10.64 -7.71 15.22
C GLU A 857 -10.05 -9.12 15.12
N LEU A 858 -9.36 -9.60 16.18
CA LEU A 858 -8.85 -10.98 16.31
C LEU A 858 -9.96 -12.02 16.12
N CYS A 859 -11.09 -11.84 16.81
CA CYS A 859 -12.25 -12.72 16.66
C CYS A 859 -12.87 -12.62 15.25
N THR A 860 -12.90 -11.43 14.63
CA THR A 860 -13.47 -11.27 13.27
C THR A 860 -12.60 -11.79 12.13
N GLY A 861 -11.33 -12.10 12.38
CA GLY A 861 -10.41 -12.68 11.39
C GLY A 861 -10.75 -14.13 10.98
N PHE A 862 -11.53 -14.85 11.78
CA PHE A 862 -11.91 -16.25 11.52
C PHE A 862 -13.13 -16.40 10.59
N HIS A 863 -13.34 -17.60 10.06
CA HIS A 863 -14.57 -17.98 9.34
C HIS A 863 -15.81 -17.80 10.26
N PRO A 864 -16.97 -17.30 9.78
CA PRO A 864 -18.10 -16.91 10.65
C PRO A 864 -18.55 -17.98 11.65
N VAL A 865 -18.67 -19.24 11.22
CA VAL A 865 -19.03 -20.37 12.11
C VAL A 865 -17.99 -20.56 13.22
N HIS A 866 -16.70 -20.35 12.94
CA HIS A 866 -15.66 -20.41 13.96
C HIS A 866 -15.69 -19.20 14.92
N GLN A 867 -16.17 -18.03 14.48
CA GLN A 867 -16.40 -16.87 15.37
C GLN A 867 -17.47 -17.19 16.41
N LEU A 868 -18.55 -17.87 16.02
CA LEU A 868 -19.58 -18.37 16.94
C LEU A 868 -19.02 -19.43 17.91
N GLY A 869 -18.10 -20.27 17.44
CA GLY A 869 -17.32 -21.18 18.31
C GLY A 869 -16.52 -20.41 19.38
N VAL A 870 -15.73 -19.41 18.98
CA VAL A 870 -14.95 -18.56 19.91
C VAL A 870 -15.85 -17.81 20.90
N VAL A 871 -17.02 -17.32 20.46
CA VAL A 871 -18.03 -16.74 21.35
C VAL A 871 -18.50 -17.75 22.39
N THR A 872 -18.74 -19.01 21.98
CA THR A 872 -19.18 -20.07 22.89
C THR A 872 -18.10 -20.37 23.93
N ASP A 873 -16.86 -20.59 23.51
CA ASP A 873 -15.73 -20.87 24.39
C ASP A 873 -15.46 -19.71 25.40
N ILE A 874 -15.73 -18.45 25.01
CA ILE A 874 -15.69 -17.28 25.90
C ILE A 874 -16.80 -17.33 26.95
N VAL A 875 -18.03 -17.70 26.57
CA VAL A 875 -19.16 -17.81 27.52
C VAL A 875 -18.90 -18.96 28.51
N ASP A 876 -18.49 -20.13 28.02
CA ASP A 876 -18.13 -21.29 28.84
C ASP A 876 -17.03 -20.93 29.85
N PHE A 877 -16.02 -20.16 29.44
CA PHE A 877 -14.98 -19.64 30.33
C PHE A 877 -15.53 -18.68 31.40
N ILE A 878 -16.49 -17.80 31.08
CA ILE A 878 -17.09 -16.88 32.05
C ILE A 878 -17.93 -17.62 33.10
N VAL A 879 -18.67 -18.65 32.69
CA VAL A 879 -19.45 -19.51 33.59
C VAL A 879 -18.51 -20.33 34.48
N ARG A 880 -17.49 -21.00 33.91
CA ARG A 880 -16.45 -21.74 34.68
C ARG A 880 -15.65 -20.83 35.62
N LEU A 881 -15.45 -19.56 35.28
CA LEU A 881 -14.78 -18.58 36.13
C LEU A 881 -15.60 -18.21 37.38
N GLY A 882 -16.93 -18.41 37.38
CA GLY A 882 -17.78 -18.49 38.57
C GLY A 882 -18.20 -17.17 39.24
N GLY A 883 -19.01 -17.32 40.30
CA GLY A 883 -19.67 -16.24 41.06
C GLY A 883 -18.73 -15.44 41.96
N ASP A 884 -19.23 -14.37 42.59
CA ASP A 884 -18.41 -13.52 43.47
C ASP A 884 -17.81 -14.32 44.65
N ASN A 885 -18.63 -15.21 45.22
CA ASN A 885 -18.21 -16.27 46.15
C ASN A 885 -18.24 -17.60 45.36
N CYS A 886 -17.17 -18.39 45.40
CA CYS A 886 -17.08 -19.66 44.66
C CYS A 886 -16.03 -20.58 45.29
N ASP A 887 -16.44 -21.81 45.63
CA ASP A 887 -15.60 -22.76 46.36
C ASP A 887 -14.53 -23.45 45.49
N THR A 888 -13.46 -23.89 46.14
CA THR A 888 -12.17 -24.05 45.46
C THR A 888 -12.00 -25.37 44.67
N GLU A 889 -13.00 -26.23 44.60
CA GLU A 889 -12.85 -27.62 44.10
C GLU A 889 -13.42 -27.87 42.68
N SER A 890 -12.58 -27.73 41.65
CA SER A 890 -12.76 -28.43 40.35
C SER A 890 -11.42 -28.53 39.61
N ARG A 891 -11.25 -29.57 38.76
CA ARG A 891 -9.92 -29.99 38.25
C ARG A 891 -9.34 -29.17 37.10
N GLU A 892 -10.13 -28.34 36.43
CA GLU A 892 -9.71 -27.62 35.20
C GLU A 892 -9.03 -26.27 35.46
N LYS A 893 -9.07 -25.79 36.72
CA LYS A 893 -8.70 -24.42 37.12
C LYS A 893 -7.29 -23.95 36.71
N HIS A 894 -6.36 -24.85 36.37
CA HIS A 894 -4.99 -24.51 36.00
C HIS A 894 -4.82 -23.69 34.71
N LEU A 895 -5.76 -23.75 33.77
CA LEU A 895 -5.73 -22.90 32.56
C LEU A 895 -6.46 -21.58 32.81
N ASP A 896 -7.67 -21.65 33.39
CA ASP A 896 -8.47 -20.48 33.71
C ASP A 896 -7.74 -19.52 34.66
N GLN A 897 -7.02 -20.06 35.66
CA GLN A 897 -6.19 -19.27 36.59
C GLN A 897 -4.94 -18.67 35.94
N ALA A 898 -4.43 -19.26 34.86
CA ALA A 898 -3.31 -18.68 34.09
C ALA A 898 -3.75 -17.50 33.21
N ILE A 899 -5.02 -17.51 32.77
CA ILE A 899 -5.67 -16.35 32.12
C ILE A 899 -6.01 -15.28 33.16
N PHE A 900 -6.82 -15.61 34.18
CA PHE A 900 -7.27 -14.70 35.23
C PHE A 900 -7.12 -15.31 36.63
N ASP A 901 -6.09 -14.89 37.38
CA ASP A 901 -5.83 -15.45 38.71
C ASP A 901 -6.69 -14.77 39.80
N ARG A 902 -7.77 -15.44 40.21
CA ARG A 902 -8.65 -15.04 41.31
C ARG A 902 -7.91 -14.67 42.61
N ALA A 903 -6.74 -15.24 42.90
CA ALA A 903 -5.97 -14.93 44.10
C ALA A 903 -5.17 -13.62 44.00
N LYS A 904 -4.86 -13.15 42.78
CA LYS A 904 -4.07 -11.92 42.54
C LYS A 904 -4.93 -10.68 42.23
N HIS A 905 -6.19 -10.87 41.83
CA HIS A 905 -7.07 -9.79 41.35
C HIS A 905 -8.22 -9.52 42.33
N SER A 906 -8.47 -8.24 42.64
CA SER A 906 -9.55 -7.85 43.55
C SER A 906 -10.94 -8.05 42.93
N LEU A 907 -11.96 -8.27 43.78
CA LEU A 907 -13.34 -8.52 43.34
C LEU A 907 -13.89 -7.49 42.34
N PRO A 908 -13.64 -6.17 42.45
CA PRO A 908 -14.03 -5.20 41.41
C PRO A 908 -13.38 -5.45 40.04
N LYS A 909 -12.15 -5.99 39.99
CA LYS A 909 -11.50 -6.37 38.73
C LYS A 909 -12.10 -7.64 38.13
N LEU A 910 -12.46 -8.63 38.95
CA LEU A 910 -13.18 -9.84 38.50
C LEU A 910 -14.57 -9.51 37.94
N ARG A 911 -15.27 -8.54 38.57
CA ARG A 911 -16.51 -7.97 38.05
C ARG A 911 -16.30 -7.21 36.74
N HIS A 912 -15.31 -6.32 36.68
CA HIS A 912 -15.01 -5.57 35.45
C HIS A 912 -14.61 -6.49 34.28
N PHE A 913 -13.77 -7.50 34.53
CA PHE A 913 -13.33 -8.47 33.52
C PHE A 913 -14.50 -9.27 32.93
N ARG A 914 -15.35 -9.90 33.75
CA ARG A 914 -16.54 -10.61 33.27
C ARG A 914 -17.46 -9.69 32.46
N PHE A 915 -17.70 -8.45 32.94
CA PHE A 915 -18.51 -7.46 32.22
C PHE A 915 -17.93 -7.12 30.84
N VAL A 916 -16.61 -6.90 30.74
CA VAL A 916 -15.92 -6.58 29.48
C VAL A 916 -15.91 -7.78 28.52
N MET A 917 -15.69 -9.01 29.02
CA MET A 917 -15.71 -10.23 28.20
C MET A 917 -17.11 -10.51 27.59
N ILE A 918 -18.21 -10.38 28.35
CA ILE A 918 -19.57 -10.44 27.76
C ILE A 918 -19.79 -9.25 26.79
N GLY A 919 -19.19 -8.09 27.07
CA GLY A 919 -19.20 -6.95 26.15
C GLY A 919 -18.58 -7.25 24.78
N LEU A 920 -17.48 -8.02 24.75
CA LEU A 920 -16.87 -8.52 23.51
C LEU A 920 -17.81 -9.49 22.78
N VAL A 921 -18.44 -10.43 23.50
CA VAL A 921 -19.42 -11.35 22.91
C VAL A 921 -20.58 -10.61 22.25
N VAL A 922 -21.18 -9.64 22.94
CA VAL A 922 -22.27 -8.80 22.38
C VAL A 922 -21.79 -8.01 21.16
N LYS A 923 -20.54 -7.51 21.15
CA LYS A 923 -19.96 -6.83 19.98
C LYS A 923 -19.81 -7.76 18.76
N ILE A 924 -19.34 -9.00 18.97
CA ILE A 924 -19.20 -10.00 17.90
C ILE A 924 -20.59 -10.38 17.35
N LEU A 925 -21.55 -10.71 18.21
CA LEU A 925 -22.91 -11.07 17.83
C LEU A 925 -23.70 -9.91 17.20
N CYS A 926 -23.30 -8.64 17.40
CA CYS A 926 -23.87 -7.48 16.71
C CYS A 926 -23.19 -7.16 15.36
N SER A 927 -22.14 -7.88 14.96
CA SER A 927 -21.33 -7.54 13.78
C SER A 927 -21.99 -8.00 12.48
N ARG A 928 -22.48 -7.03 11.68
CA ARG A 928 -23.13 -7.29 10.38
C ARG A 928 -22.29 -8.14 9.43
N LYS A 929 -20.96 -7.91 9.43
CA LYS A 929 -19.96 -8.67 8.64
C LYS A 929 -20.02 -10.18 8.85
N VAL A 930 -20.53 -10.65 10.00
CA VAL A 930 -20.66 -12.08 10.32
C VAL A 930 -21.87 -12.66 9.58
N TYR A 931 -23.03 -12.00 9.67
CA TYR A 931 -24.26 -12.42 8.99
C TYR A 931 -24.16 -12.27 7.47
N GLU A 932 -23.53 -11.20 6.98
CA GLU A 932 -23.24 -10.98 5.55
C GLU A 932 -22.45 -12.17 4.99
N LYS A 933 -21.37 -12.60 5.66
CA LYS A 933 -20.56 -13.77 5.27
C LYS A 933 -21.21 -15.13 5.55
N LEU A 934 -22.22 -15.22 6.41
CA LEU A 934 -23.00 -16.45 6.60
C LEU A 934 -23.96 -16.67 5.42
N GLY A 935 -24.59 -15.60 4.92
CA GLY A 935 -25.47 -15.64 3.74
C GLY A 935 -24.75 -15.81 2.39
N GLU A 936 -23.41 -15.86 2.38
CA GLU A 936 -22.60 -16.24 1.21
C GLU A 936 -22.38 -17.77 1.11
N ILE A 937 -22.81 -18.55 2.10
CA ILE A 937 -22.61 -20.00 2.20
C ILE A 937 -23.87 -20.74 1.74
N ASP A 938 -23.71 -21.84 0.99
CA ASP A 938 -24.77 -22.77 0.63
C ASP A 938 -25.48 -23.34 1.88
N ASP A 939 -26.82 -23.23 1.92
CA ASP A 939 -27.70 -23.65 3.01
C ASP A 939 -27.37 -25.06 3.55
N ASP A 940 -27.11 -26.03 2.66
CA ASP A 940 -26.89 -27.43 3.05
C ASP A 940 -25.49 -27.65 3.67
N SER A 941 -24.49 -26.86 3.24
CA SER A 941 -23.18 -26.77 3.89
C SER A 941 -23.23 -25.96 5.19
N LEU A 942 -23.99 -24.86 5.21
CA LEU A 942 -24.18 -23.99 6.37
C LEU A 942 -24.81 -24.76 7.53
N TYR A 943 -25.92 -25.47 7.28
CA TYR A 943 -26.60 -26.28 8.29
C TYR A 943 -25.66 -27.32 8.93
N ARG A 944 -24.86 -28.04 8.13
CA ARG A 944 -23.90 -29.06 8.60
C ARG A 944 -22.81 -28.46 9.51
N LEU A 945 -22.29 -27.28 9.18
CA LEU A 945 -21.24 -26.61 9.95
C LEU A 945 -21.79 -25.89 11.19
N LEU A 946 -23.00 -25.33 11.09
CA LEU A 946 -23.61 -24.51 12.13
C LEU A 946 -24.29 -25.36 13.22
N LEU A 947 -24.91 -26.49 12.88
CA LEU A 947 -25.65 -27.35 13.82
C LEU A 947 -24.87 -27.77 15.10
N PRO A 948 -23.61 -28.25 15.06
CA PRO A 948 -22.88 -28.62 16.27
C PRO A 948 -22.48 -27.41 17.11
N THR A 949 -22.05 -26.32 16.46
CA THR A 949 -21.64 -25.07 17.11
C THR A 949 -22.83 -24.38 17.77
N GLY A 950 -23.97 -24.32 17.08
CA GLY A 950 -25.18 -23.67 17.54
C GLY A 950 -25.85 -24.38 18.72
N LYS A 951 -25.84 -25.71 18.75
CA LYS A 951 -26.29 -26.47 19.93
C LYS A 951 -25.47 -26.15 21.17
N ARG A 952 -24.14 -25.99 21.03
CA ARG A 952 -23.28 -25.56 22.14
C ARG A 952 -23.60 -24.10 22.53
N LEU A 953 -23.62 -23.18 21.57
CA LEU A 953 -23.91 -21.76 21.80
C LEU A 953 -25.27 -21.52 22.49
N MET A 954 -26.31 -22.29 22.16
CA MET A 954 -27.60 -22.25 22.86
C MET A 954 -27.48 -22.74 24.31
N ALA A 955 -26.80 -23.86 24.55
CA ALA A 955 -26.59 -24.38 25.91
C ALA A 955 -25.81 -23.38 26.78
N SER A 956 -24.67 -22.88 26.27
CA SER A 956 -23.84 -21.88 26.95
C SER A 956 -24.59 -20.57 27.23
N ALA A 957 -25.52 -20.15 26.36
CA ALA A 957 -26.36 -18.98 26.59
C ALA A 957 -27.39 -19.21 27.73
N VAL A 958 -27.95 -20.41 27.84
CA VAL A 958 -28.82 -20.79 28.96
C VAL A 958 -28.04 -20.89 30.27
N GLU A 959 -26.88 -21.55 30.27
CA GLU A 959 -25.98 -21.64 31.43
C GLU A 959 -25.52 -20.25 31.91
N LEU A 960 -25.29 -19.30 30.98
CA LEU A 960 -24.98 -17.91 31.31
C LEU A 960 -26.17 -17.19 31.97
N ASP A 961 -27.39 -17.39 31.50
CA ASP A 961 -28.59 -16.75 32.05
C ASP A 961 -28.95 -17.30 33.45
N GLU A 962 -28.84 -18.62 33.65
CA GLU A 962 -28.94 -19.26 34.96
C GLU A 962 -27.86 -18.75 35.94
N PHE A 963 -26.61 -18.67 35.47
CA PHE A 963 -25.48 -18.16 36.25
C PHE A 963 -25.69 -16.70 36.71
N VAL A 964 -26.11 -15.82 35.79
CA VAL A 964 -26.32 -14.40 36.09
C VAL A 964 -27.57 -14.18 36.95
N SER A 965 -28.64 -14.94 36.71
CA SER A 965 -29.84 -14.94 37.56
C SER A 965 -29.55 -15.40 39.00
N SER A 966 -28.75 -16.46 39.16
CA SER A 966 -28.30 -16.95 40.47
C SER A 966 -27.43 -15.90 41.19
N GLY A 967 -26.43 -15.33 40.52
CA GLY A 967 -25.59 -14.26 41.06
C GLY A 967 -26.38 -13.01 41.46
N ARG A 968 -27.41 -12.67 40.68
CA ARG A 968 -28.34 -11.58 40.99
C ARG A 968 -29.21 -11.88 42.22
N GLY A 969 -29.78 -13.08 42.34
CA GLY A 969 -30.59 -13.47 43.51
C GLY A 969 -29.78 -13.40 44.81
N ILE A 970 -28.53 -13.85 44.79
CA ILE A 970 -27.59 -13.71 45.91
C ILE A 970 -27.30 -12.24 46.22
N ALA A 971 -27.12 -11.38 45.20
CA ALA A 971 -26.92 -9.95 45.39
C ALA A 971 -28.14 -9.22 45.98
N GLU A 972 -29.36 -9.62 45.61
CA GLU A 972 -30.61 -9.11 46.17
C GLU A 972 -30.76 -9.52 47.66
N GLN A 973 -30.35 -10.74 48.03
CA GLN A 973 -30.32 -11.20 49.43
C GLN A 973 -29.27 -10.49 50.31
N ILE A 974 -28.09 -10.17 49.75
CA ILE A 974 -27.02 -9.45 50.47
C ILE A 974 -27.35 -7.97 50.67
N GLY A 975 -28.22 -7.39 49.84
CA GLY A 975 -28.70 -6.00 49.98
C GLY A 975 -27.67 -4.90 49.63
N GLU A 976 -26.45 -5.25 49.23
CA GLU A 976 -25.42 -4.27 48.92
C GLU A 976 -25.68 -3.60 47.55
N HIS A 977 -26.09 -2.33 47.57
CA HIS A 977 -26.54 -1.60 46.38
C HIS A 977 -25.53 -1.56 45.22
N GLN A 978 -24.22 -1.55 45.49
CA GLN A 978 -23.19 -1.56 44.44
C GLN A 978 -23.07 -2.93 43.76
N THR A 979 -23.13 -4.01 44.55
CA THR A 979 -23.12 -5.40 44.05
C THR A 979 -24.37 -5.68 43.23
N LEU A 980 -25.55 -5.28 43.71
CA LEU A 980 -26.80 -5.42 42.96
C LEU A 980 -26.78 -4.66 41.61
N ARG A 981 -26.27 -3.42 41.58
CA ARG A 981 -26.13 -2.64 40.32
C ARG A 981 -25.23 -3.34 39.30
N TYR A 982 -24.16 -4.01 39.74
CA TYR A 982 -23.30 -4.79 38.85
C TYR A 982 -24.03 -5.99 38.25
N TRP A 983 -24.71 -6.80 39.08
CA TRP A 983 -25.40 -8.00 38.59
C TRP A 983 -26.58 -7.66 37.67
N ILE A 984 -27.31 -6.56 37.90
CA ILE A 984 -28.31 -6.04 36.95
C ILE A 984 -27.65 -5.63 35.63
N ALA A 985 -26.54 -4.88 35.66
CA ALA A 985 -25.83 -4.49 34.43
C ALA A 985 -25.24 -5.68 33.66
N LEU A 986 -24.99 -6.81 34.34
CA LEU A 986 -24.57 -8.08 33.73
C LEU A 986 -25.77 -8.84 33.14
N SER A 987 -26.92 -8.87 33.84
CA SER A 987 -28.21 -9.43 33.37
C SER A 987 -28.57 -8.85 32.01
N ASN A 988 -28.64 -7.52 31.92
CA ASN A 988 -28.92 -6.81 30.67
C ASN A 988 -27.93 -7.15 29.53
N ARG A 989 -26.71 -7.63 29.83
CA ARG A 989 -25.77 -8.11 28.80
C ARG A 989 -25.99 -9.58 28.43
N ALA A 990 -26.30 -10.45 29.39
CA ALA A 990 -26.67 -11.84 29.12
C ALA A 990 -27.96 -11.93 28.28
N GLU A 991 -28.99 -11.15 28.65
CA GLU A 991 -30.24 -10.99 27.89
C GLU A 991 -29.97 -10.61 26.42
N ASN A 992 -29.07 -9.65 26.18
CA ASN A 992 -28.64 -9.26 24.83
C ASN A 992 -27.90 -10.38 24.08
N VAL A 993 -27.15 -11.25 24.77
CA VAL A 993 -26.54 -12.44 24.15
C VAL A 993 -27.64 -13.41 23.74
N SER A 994 -28.54 -13.78 24.65
CA SER A 994 -29.62 -14.74 24.38
C SER A 994 -30.57 -14.28 23.27
N GLU A 995 -30.89 -12.98 23.20
CA GLU A 995 -31.67 -12.40 22.09
C GLU A 995 -30.93 -12.53 20.75
N LYS A 996 -29.63 -12.18 20.69
CA LYS A 996 -28.85 -12.20 19.44
C LYS A 996 -28.49 -13.62 19.00
N VAL A 997 -28.26 -14.54 19.94
CA VAL A 997 -28.16 -15.99 19.68
C VAL A 997 -29.47 -16.47 19.04
N SER A 998 -30.63 -16.15 19.63
CA SER A 998 -31.93 -16.53 19.08
C SER A 998 -32.15 -16.00 17.65
N ILE A 999 -31.82 -14.73 17.41
CA ILE A 999 -31.91 -14.09 16.07
C ILE A 999 -30.95 -14.76 15.06
N THR A 1000 -29.79 -15.25 15.51
CA THR A 1000 -28.82 -15.96 14.64
C THR A 1000 -29.39 -17.27 14.10
N PHE A 1001 -30.26 -17.95 14.85
CA PHE A 1001 -30.90 -19.22 14.47
C PHE A 1001 -32.34 -19.06 13.94
N LEU A 1002 -32.78 -17.82 13.70
CA LEU A 1002 -34.05 -17.50 13.02
C LEU A 1002 -33.83 -16.88 11.62
N ASN A 1003 -32.59 -16.49 11.31
CA ASN A 1003 -32.17 -15.90 10.03
C ASN A 1003 -31.23 -16.81 9.23
N ALA A 1004 -31.01 -18.05 9.69
CA ALA A 1004 -30.19 -19.10 9.10
C ALA A 1004 -30.85 -20.46 9.34
#